data_AF-A0A0W1AJS3-F1
#
_entry.id   AF-A0A0W1AJS3-F1
#
_cell.length_a   1.000
_cell.length_b   1.000
_cell.length_c   1.000
_cell.angle_alpha   90.00
_cell.angle_beta   90.00
_cell.angle_gamma   90.00
#
_symmetry.space_group_name_H-M   'P 1'
#
loop_
_entity.id
_entity.type
_entity.pdbx_description
1 polymer ?
#
loop_
_entity_poly.entity_id
_entity_poly.type
_entity_poly.pdbx_seq_one_letter_code
_entity_poly.pdbx_strand_id
1 'polypeptide(L)'
;MHNNNTNTVMKFSLLKILILTPQFQSSITETVDAQDEFINMLQTNQYTPHELIELIHLAQDKQVKSILITHLLSMEEYLNNLSGHSILNRLDSNKPHVPSRLNKLVHQIDVNTLSLEQIKRLQPEAAISILCSVPHFHLLNQDQINELIGCYQNPAVIHYWMNHYALFPNAHFTLAHLARLFDSHVIDACNMMSKEKKSAVINTILEHLELFNPRFKVLHDESHESHLKKTIHQYLNGSHHTHYVTYIRLLTKKLLSEQVALSLNTIQLLISLNQNIEFGDITHKTSHLISHYLRVKAQSGDISLFYNHNKVNIDVMTQWLHLTPPAAKIKEEKRRLIDWIKPAKIQPNSSAEEQQAIPEHSLIQFYSQKKQLVNTFNYFLLHFKGNTDYLSKAIRDYLGFYLQAGCTESRRKTLYHTAVLINRPEARNSVREAIYTSFLEYPELYDEQICCWMLRYDAQRTLQHFGLKGGVKNYILVMTLCRDALKKLNPMRDKLPIQAAKQAYDEAKLELSFSKEKGIFAQLIQRIKRCWINGWTGFFSPNLPVYVAPAYQTCKEANEQRKILEFEKKNSVQSLHNMLPKLLTQIEKECSIQKLNELVAIMRTLSLKMAPEEELHLRTGINFLYHELLSDSKTNKGIDSWLAQNHALFNANRFRLLELLLKTSTPREIELFIKQFNEDSIYVQHNPISHHLNALINELAIPLPELKTPIKEPQRTMGHSTPVPIPLEIVVPEFVSSAWSWAKESMGGFFTGLSTAPLQKDDIPTEPITPNPAL
;
A
#
# COMPACT_ATOMS: atom_id res chain seq x y z
N MET A 1 56.45 27.30 -54.78
CA MET A 1 55.77 27.25 -53.46
C MET A 1 54.54 28.17 -53.34
N HIS A 2 54.00 28.78 -54.41
CA HIS A 2 52.79 29.63 -54.33
C HIS A 2 51.47 28.97 -54.78
N ASN A 3 51.49 27.76 -55.39
CA ASN A 3 50.27 27.10 -55.91
C ASN A 3 49.57 26.12 -54.94
N ASN A 4 50.22 25.67 -53.86
CA ASN A 4 49.57 24.74 -52.92
C ASN A 4 48.64 25.47 -51.92
N ASN A 5 48.96 26.71 -51.53
CA ASN A 5 48.13 27.49 -50.60
C ASN A 5 46.84 28.03 -51.22
N THR A 6 46.82 28.30 -52.53
CA THR A 6 45.59 28.78 -53.22
C THR A 6 44.57 27.66 -53.41
N ASN A 7 45.03 26.44 -53.67
CA ASN A 7 44.18 25.26 -53.83
C ASN A 7 43.53 24.81 -52.51
N THR A 8 44.24 24.88 -51.38
CA THR A 8 43.67 24.55 -50.06
C THR A 8 42.62 25.57 -49.62
N VAL A 9 42.87 26.87 -49.84
CA VAL A 9 41.93 27.95 -49.54
C VAL A 9 40.66 27.88 -50.41
N MET A 10 40.78 27.55 -51.70
CA MET A 10 39.61 27.30 -52.56
C MET A 10 38.81 26.07 -52.13
N LYS A 11 39.47 24.97 -51.79
CA LYS A 11 38.81 23.74 -51.30
C LYS A 11 38.03 23.98 -50.00
N PHE A 12 38.60 24.74 -49.06
CA PHE A 12 37.93 25.08 -47.81
C PHE A 12 36.71 25.99 -48.05
N SER A 13 36.83 26.97 -48.95
CA SER A 13 35.73 27.86 -49.33
C SER A 13 34.57 27.10 -49.99
N LEU A 14 34.87 26.11 -50.84
CA LEU A 14 33.87 25.21 -51.42
C LEU A 14 33.18 24.36 -50.36
N LEU A 15 33.93 23.80 -49.40
CA LEU A 15 33.36 23.00 -48.32
C LEU A 15 32.41 23.82 -47.42
N LYS A 16 32.71 25.11 -47.16
CA LYS A 16 31.78 26.00 -46.44
C LYS A 16 30.43 26.14 -47.15
N ILE A 17 30.45 26.30 -48.47
CA ILE A 17 29.24 26.43 -49.28
C ILE A 17 28.47 25.10 -49.30
N LEU A 18 29.19 23.98 -49.44
CA LEU A 18 28.60 22.64 -49.45
C LEU A 18 27.94 22.28 -48.11
N ILE A 19 28.59 22.59 -46.98
CA ILE A 19 28.01 22.33 -45.64
C ILE A 19 26.74 23.15 -45.39
N LEU A 20 26.54 24.28 -46.08
CA LEU A 20 25.30 25.06 -46.00
C LEU A 20 24.20 24.55 -46.96
N THR A 21 24.52 23.60 -47.84
CA THR A 21 23.60 23.09 -48.85
C THR A 21 22.80 21.89 -48.29
N PRO A 22 21.45 21.95 -48.25
CA PRO A 22 20.64 20.90 -47.63
C PRO A 22 20.81 19.52 -48.27
N GLN A 23 20.92 19.46 -49.60
CA GLN A 23 21.11 18.20 -50.35
C GLN A 23 22.41 17.50 -49.96
N PHE A 24 23.49 18.27 -49.76
CA PHE A 24 24.78 17.73 -49.36
C PHE A 24 24.76 17.27 -47.89
N GLN A 25 24.12 18.03 -47.01
CA GLN A 25 23.88 17.60 -45.63
C GLN A 25 23.13 16.25 -45.60
N SER A 26 22.02 16.14 -46.35
CA SER A 26 21.25 14.90 -46.45
C SER A 26 22.10 13.72 -46.96
N SER A 27 22.93 13.93 -47.98
CA SER A 27 23.80 12.87 -48.52
C SER A 27 24.86 12.36 -47.53
N ILE A 28 25.36 13.22 -46.63
CA ILE A 28 26.29 12.79 -45.57
C ILE A 28 25.55 12.00 -44.49
N THR A 29 24.34 12.41 -44.16
CA THR A 29 23.56 11.82 -43.06
C THR A 29 22.83 10.53 -43.42
N GLU A 30 22.75 10.18 -44.71
CA GLU A 30 21.90 9.11 -45.23
C GLU A 30 22.37 7.70 -44.79
N THR A 31 23.67 7.43 -44.76
CA THR A 31 24.24 6.12 -44.39
C THR A 31 25.51 6.27 -43.55
N VAL A 32 25.83 5.25 -42.75
CA VAL A 32 27.08 5.21 -41.96
C VAL A 32 28.31 5.25 -42.87
N ASP A 33 28.26 4.57 -44.02
CA ASP A 33 29.34 4.57 -45.02
C ASP A 33 29.59 5.97 -45.58
N ALA A 34 28.54 6.76 -45.84
CA ALA A 34 28.68 8.14 -46.32
C ALA A 34 29.29 9.07 -45.26
N GLN A 35 28.99 8.83 -43.97
CA GLN A 35 29.62 9.56 -42.86
C GLN A 35 31.11 9.24 -42.77
N ASP A 36 31.48 7.97 -42.89
CA ASP A 36 32.88 7.56 -42.82
C ASP A 36 33.67 8.00 -44.06
N GLU A 37 33.04 8.01 -45.25
CA GLU A 37 33.62 8.59 -46.47
C GLU A 37 33.86 10.10 -46.31
N PHE A 38 32.90 10.81 -45.71
CA PHE A 38 33.07 12.23 -45.41
C PHE A 38 34.21 12.49 -44.40
N ILE A 39 34.33 11.68 -43.35
CA ILE A 39 35.46 11.76 -42.39
C ILE A 39 36.80 11.49 -43.11
N ASN A 40 36.86 10.47 -43.97
CA ASN A 40 38.07 10.15 -44.73
C ASN A 40 38.43 11.29 -45.71
N MET A 41 37.44 11.96 -46.29
CA MET A 41 37.64 13.16 -47.13
C MET A 41 38.22 14.31 -46.32
N LEU A 42 37.72 14.57 -45.10
CA LEU A 42 38.27 15.60 -44.20
C LEU A 42 39.73 15.29 -43.83
N GLN A 43 40.04 14.03 -43.54
CA GLN A 43 41.39 13.56 -43.24
C GLN A 43 42.34 13.72 -44.43
N THR A 44 41.91 13.33 -45.63
CA THR A 44 42.71 13.41 -46.86
C THR A 44 43.07 14.86 -47.20
N ASN A 45 42.17 15.80 -46.90
CA ASN A 45 42.39 17.22 -47.17
C ASN A 45 43.15 17.96 -46.06
N GLN A 46 43.46 17.32 -44.93
CA GLN A 46 44.29 17.86 -43.83
C GLN A 46 43.82 19.24 -43.33
N TYR A 47 42.53 19.40 -43.08
CA TYR A 47 41.99 20.65 -42.52
C TYR A 47 42.52 20.90 -41.10
N THR A 48 42.83 22.16 -40.81
CA THR A 48 43.32 22.58 -39.50
C THR A 48 42.20 22.58 -38.45
N PRO A 49 42.53 22.48 -37.13
CA PRO A 49 41.52 22.55 -36.08
C PRO A 49 40.68 23.84 -36.12
N HIS A 50 41.28 24.97 -36.50
CA HIS A 50 40.57 26.26 -36.63
C HIS A 50 39.53 26.24 -37.75
N GLU A 51 39.90 25.66 -38.90
CA GLU A 51 39.00 25.51 -40.05
C GLU A 51 37.81 24.60 -39.70
N LEU A 52 38.05 23.48 -39.01
CA LEU A 52 36.98 22.59 -38.54
C LEU A 52 36.05 23.27 -37.53
N ILE A 53 36.59 24.05 -36.59
CA ILE A 53 35.78 24.83 -35.65
C ILE A 53 34.88 25.82 -36.42
N GLU A 54 35.39 26.48 -37.45
CA GLU A 54 34.57 27.37 -38.27
C GLU A 54 33.43 26.61 -38.96
N LEU A 55 33.69 25.44 -39.53
CA LEU A 55 32.66 24.59 -40.15
C LEU A 55 31.60 24.12 -39.13
N ILE A 56 32.02 23.79 -37.89
CA ILE A 56 31.09 23.42 -36.80
C ILE A 56 30.15 24.57 -36.44
N HIS A 57 30.62 25.82 -36.48
CA HIS A 57 29.76 26.99 -36.22
C HIS A 57 28.80 27.28 -37.37
N LEU A 58 29.17 26.94 -38.60
CA LEU A 58 28.34 27.13 -39.80
C LEU A 58 27.31 26.01 -40.00
N ALA A 59 27.59 24.80 -39.55
CA ALA A 59 26.70 23.65 -39.69
C ALA A 59 25.39 23.84 -38.90
N GLN A 60 24.26 23.83 -39.61
CA GLN A 60 22.93 23.91 -39.00
C GLN A 60 22.36 22.54 -38.62
N ASP A 61 22.70 21.50 -39.40
CA ASP A 61 22.28 20.13 -39.13
C ASP A 61 23.04 19.52 -37.93
N LYS A 62 22.30 18.87 -37.03
CA LYS A 62 22.86 18.32 -35.78
C LYS A 62 23.78 17.13 -36.02
N GLN A 63 23.49 16.28 -37.01
CA GLN A 63 24.28 15.08 -37.30
C GLN A 63 25.56 15.45 -38.02
N VAL A 64 25.51 16.34 -39.02
CA VAL A 64 26.72 16.87 -39.67
C VAL A 64 27.62 17.56 -38.65
N LYS A 65 27.04 18.33 -37.73
CA LYS A 65 27.77 18.95 -36.61
C LYS A 65 28.40 17.90 -35.69
N SER A 66 27.68 16.84 -35.36
CA SER A 66 28.18 15.70 -34.57
C SER A 66 29.39 15.04 -35.24
N ILE A 67 29.33 14.79 -36.55
CA ILE A 67 30.42 14.17 -37.32
C ILE A 67 31.67 15.06 -37.34
N LEU A 68 31.50 16.36 -37.57
CA LEU A 68 32.60 17.34 -37.55
C LEU A 68 33.24 17.43 -36.15
N ILE A 69 32.43 17.42 -35.09
CA ILE A 69 32.92 17.42 -33.71
C ILE A 69 33.68 16.12 -33.41
N THR A 70 33.13 14.96 -33.79
CA THR A 70 33.79 13.65 -33.63
C THR A 70 35.14 13.63 -34.34
N HIS A 71 35.23 14.16 -35.56
CA HIS A 71 36.50 14.27 -36.27
C HIS A 71 37.48 15.23 -35.58
N LEU A 72 37.03 16.42 -35.12
CA LEU A 72 37.86 17.34 -34.36
C LEU A 72 38.43 16.70 -33.08
N LEU A 73 37.62 15.87 -32.39
CA LEU A 73 38.02 15.15 -31.18
C LEU A 73 38.94 13.95 -31.44
N SER A 74 39.10 13.52 -32.70
CA SER A 74 40.11 12.54 -33.12
C SER A 74 41.51 13.15 -33.31
N MET A 75 41.61 14.48 -33.44
CA MET A 75 42.88 15.18 -33.70
C MET A 75 43.67 15.43 -32.41
N GLU A 76 44.84 14.81 -32.30
CA GLU A 76 45.73 14.97 -31.14
C GLU A 76 46.22 16.43 -30.99
N GLU A 77 46.56 17.09 -32.10
CA GLU A 77 47.03 18.48 -32.12
C GLU A 77 46.03 19.44 -31.47
N TYR A 78 44.74 19.22 -31.71
CA TYR A 78 43.69 20.05 -31.11
C TYR A 78 43.65 19.86 -29.59
N LEU A 79 43.67 18.62 -29.11
CA LEU A 79 43.60 18.33 -27.68
C LEU A 79 44.83 18.80 -26.91
N ASN A 80 46.02 18.70 -27.50
CA ASN A 80 47.26 19.16 -26.88
C ASN A 80 47.31 20.69 -26.74
N ASN A 81 46.68 21.42 -27.66
CA ASN A 81 46.64 22.89 -27.66
C ASN A 81 45.52 23.51 -26.80
N LEU A 82 44.59 22.71 -26.28
CA LEU A 82 43.52 23.22 -25.43
C LEU A 82 44.03 23.66 -24.05
N SER A 83 43.48 24.74 -23.52
CA SER A 83 43.77 25.20 -22.16
C SER A 83 43.07 24.33 -21.10
N GLY A 84 43.75 24.09 -19.97
CA GLY A 84 43.24 23.31 -18.84
C GLY A 84 43.72 21.85 -18.81
N HIS A 85 43.49 21.18 -17.69
CA HIS A 85 43.94 19.79 -17.47
C HIS A 85 42.99 18.77 -18.11
N SER A 86 43.55 17.75 -18.75
CA SER A 86 42.82 16.58 -19.25
C SER A 86 42.02 15.88 -18.14
N ILE A 87 40.93 15.20 -18.51
CA ILE A 87 40.19 14.32 -17.59
C ILE A 87 41.06 13.13 -17.16
N LEU A 88 41.98 12.68 -18.01
CA LEU A 88 42.85 11.54 -17.76
C LEU A 88 43.77 11.77 -16.55
N ASN A 89 44.23 13.00 -16.36
CA ASN A 89 45.10 13.39 -15.24
C ASN A 89 44.38 13.36 -13.88
N ARG A 90 43.06 13.16 -13.87
CA ARG A 90 42.21 13.24 -12.68
C ARG A 90 41.65 11.89 -12.26
N LEU A 91 41.87 10.83 -13.04
CA LEU A 91 41.31 9.50 -12.79
C LEU A 91 41.70 8.93 -11.42
N ASP A 92 42.92 9.23 -10.96
CA ASP A 92 43.42 8.78 -9.66
C ASP A 92 43.12 9.76 -8.50
N SER A 93 42.47 10.89 -8.78
CA SER A 93 42.22 11.93 -7.79
C SER A 93 40.83 11.80 -7.15
N ASN A 94 40.78 11.72 -5.81
CA ASN A 94 39.53 11.76 -5.04
C ASN A 94 38.92 13.18 -4.93
N LYS A 95 39.31 14.10 -5.80
CA LYS A 95 38.85 15.49 -5.77
C LYS A 95 37.41 15.58 -6.28
N PRO A 96 36.61 16.58 -5.85
CA PRO A 96 35.27 16.77 -6.37
C PRO A 96 35.29 16.90 -7.90
N HIS A 97 34.20 16.44 -8.52
CA HIS A 97 34.08 16.43 -9.97
C HIS A 97 34.20 17.85 -10.54
N VAL A 98 35.01 17.99 -11.60
CA VAL A 98 35.12 19.20 -12.41
C VAL A 98 34.81 18.81 -13.86
N PRO A 99 33.91 19.53 -14.56
CA PRO A 99 33.57 19.24 -15.95
C PRO A 99 34.80 19.09 -16.86
N SER A 100 34.71 18.22 -17.86
CA SER A 100 35.76 18.11 -18.89
C SER A 100 35.89 19.43 -19.64
N ARG A 101 37.11 19.81 -20.06
CA ARG A 101 37.30 20.96 -20.95
C ARG A 101 36.60 20.77 -22.31
N LEU A 102 36.33 19.50 -22.67
CA LEU A 102 35.62 19.11 -23.89
C LEU A 102 34.09 19.13 -23.74
N ASN A 103 33.55 19.41 -22.55
CA ASN A 103 32.13 19.19 -22.26
C ASN A 103 31.19 19.95 -23.20
N LYS A 104 31.57 21.18 -23.59
CA LYS A 104 30.79 22.00 -24.54
C LYS A 104 30.66 21.36 -25.93
N LEU A 105 31.69 20.68 -26.39
CA LEU A 105 31.68 19.99 -27.68
C LEU A 105 30.99 18.64 -27.56
N VAL A 106 31.30 17.89 -26.51
CA VAL A 106 30.71 16.57 -26.25
C VAL A 106 29.18 16.66 -26.16
N HIS A 107 28.62 17.64 -25.44
CA HIS A 107 27.16 17.81 -25.31
C HIS A 107 26.43 18.10 -26.64
N GLN A 108 27.15 18.42 -27.72
CA GLN A 108 26.57 18.67 -29.05
C GLN A 108 26.64 17.44 -29.97
N ILE A 109 27.26 16.35 -29.51
CA ILE A 109 27.37 15.09 -30.25
C ILE A 109 26.04 14.33 -30.15
N ASP A 110 25.53 13.90 -31.30
CA ASP A 110 24.49 12.88 -31.35
C ASP A 110 25.12 11.50 -31.21
N VAL A 111 24.97 10.90 -30.02
CA VAL A 111 25.58 9.61 -29.68
C VAL A 111 24.86 8.43 -30.34
N ASN A 112 23.61 8.60 -30.76
CA ASN A 112 22.86 7.53 -31.42
C ASN A 112 23.42 7.21 -32.80
N THR A 113 24.03 8.19 -33.46
CA THR A 113 24.65 8.05 -34.79
C THR A 113 26.14 7.74 -34.72
N LEU A 114 26.74 7.71 -33.52
CA LEU A 114 28.17 7.50 -33.34
C LEU A 114 28.51 6.03 -33.58
N SER A 115 29.17 5.74 -34.71
CA SER A 115 29.55 4.38 -35.10
C SER A 115 30.71 3.85 -34.24
N LEU A 116 30.82 2.52 -34.12
CA LEU A 116 31.93 1.91 -33.37
C LEU A 116 33.30 2.22 -34.00
N GLU A 117 33.37 2.37 -35.33
CA GLU A 117 34.59 2.78 -36.01
C GLU A 117 34.98 4.23 -35.70
N GLN A 118 34.00 5.12 -35.63
CA GLN A 118 34.22 6.51 -35.23
C GLN A 118 34.74 6.61 -33.80
N ILE A 119 34.19 5.79 -32.87
CA ILE A 119 34.67 5.72 -31.50
C ILE A 119 36.14 5.29 -31.44
N LYS A 120 36.54 4.27 -32.20
CA LYS A 120 37.94 3.79 -32.25
C LYS A 120 38.94 4.85 -32.70
N ARG A 121 38.50 5.82 -33.51
CA ARG A 121 39.34 6.92 -33.99
C ARG A 121 39.48 8.05 -32.97
N LEU A 122 38.66 8.09 -31.92
CA LEU A 122 38.71 9.14 -30.92
C LEU A 122 39.98 9.06 -30.07
N GLN A 123 40.46 10.23 -29.65
CA GLN A 123 41.53 10.29 -28.67
C GLN A 123 41.04 9.86 -27.28
N PRO A 124 41.91 9.27 -26.44
CA PRO A 124 41.55 8.77 -25.10
C PRO A 124 40.78 9.76 -24.21
N GLU A 125 41.17 11.04 -24.21
CA GLU A 125 40.50 12.09 -23.44
C GLU A 125 39.07 12.34 -23.91
N ALA A 126 38.84 12.31 -25.22
CA ALA A 126 37.53 12.53 -25.81
C ALA A 126 36.60 11.34 -25.54
N ALA A 127 37.09 10.11 -25.72
CA ALA A 127 36.34 8.89 -25.44
C ALA A 127 35.84 8.85 -23.98
N ILE A 128 36.72 9.12 -23.02
CA ILE A 128 36.33 9.17 -21.59
C ILE A 128 35.42 10.35 -21.29
N SER A 129 35.60 11.49 -21.95
CA SER A 129 34.69 12.65 -21.81
C SER A 129 33.27 12.32 -22.30
N ILE A 130 33.12 11.52 -23.36
CA ILE A 130 31.81 11.05 -23.84
C ILE A 130 31.20 10.07 -22.84
N LEU A 131 31.98 9.11 -22.32
CA LEU A 131 31.51 8.17 -21.28
C LEU A 131 31.05 8.87 -19.99
N CYS A 132 31.65 10.02 -19.67
CA CYS A 132 31.35 10.83 -18.49
C CYS A 132 30.30 11.93 -18.75
N SER A 133 29.63 11.92 -19.90
CA SER A 133 28.63 12.92 -20.29
C SER A 133 27.23 12.56 -19.77
N VAL A 134 26.75 13.28 -18.76
CA VAL A 134 25.44 13.04 -18.12
C VAL A 134 24.27 13.00 -19.11
N PRO A 135 24.17 13.91 -20.11
CA PRO A 135 23.10 13.85 -21.11
C PRO A 135 23.06 12.54 -21.92
N HIS A 136 24.18 11.80 -22.00
CA HIS A 136 24.32 10.64 -22.88
C HIS A 136 24.15 9.29 -22.18
N PHE A 137 24.03 9.24 -20.85
CA PHE A 137 24.02 7.96 -20.10
C PHE A 137 22.94 6.97 -20.54
N HIS A 138 21.76 7.47 -20.92
CA HIS A 138 20.64 6.64 -21.38
C HIS A 138 20.69 6.30 -22.88
N LEU A 139 21.59 6.92 -23.64
CA LEU A 139 21.73 6.73 -25.09
C LEU A 139 22.87 5.77 -25.45
N LEU A 140 23.88 5.66 -24.57
CA LEU A 140 25.03 4.80 -24.77
C LEU A 140 24.65 3.32 -24.67
N ASN A 141 24.87 2.56 -25.74
CA ASN A 141 24.67 1.13 -25.75
C ASN A 141 25.89 0.36 -25.21
N GLN A 142 25.73 -0.96 -25.00
CA GLN A 142 26.77 -1.80 -24.42
C GLN A 142 28.06 -1.85 -25.27
N ASP A 143 27.93 -1.94 -26.59
CA ASP A 143 29.07 -2.07 -27.50
C ASP A 143 29.86 -0.75 -27.59
N GLN A 144 29.16 0.39 -27.62
CA GLN A 144 29.75 1.72 -27.55
C GLN A 144 30.52 1.93 -26.24
N ILE A 145 29.98 1.51 -25.09
CA ILE A 145 30.68 1.60 -23.80
C ILE A 145 31.97 0.76 -23.81
N ASN A 146 31.91 -0.44 -24.39
CA ASN A 146 33.08 -1.31 -24.51
C ASN A 146 34.18 -0.65 -25.36
N GLU A 147 33.82 -0.04 -26.50
CA GLU A 147 34.77 0.65 -27.38
C GLU A 147 35.31 1.95 -26.76
N LEU A 148 34.47 2.75 -26.07
CA LEU A 148 34.89 3.97 -25.39
C LEU A 148 35.93 3.69 -24.28
N ILE A 149 35.75 2.61 -23.53
CA ILE A 149 36.74 2.13 -22.55
C ILE A 149 37.94 1.50 -23.26
N GLY A 150 37.72 0.84 -24.40
CA GLY A 150 38.76 0.29 -25.27
C GLY A 150 39.79 1.32 -25.72
N CYS A 151 39.38 2.58 -25.95
CA CYS A 151 40.27 3.70 -26.26
C CYS A 151 41.27 4.03 -25.13
N TYR A 152 40.96 3.68 -23.87
CA TYR A 152 41.85 3.87 -22.73
C TYR A 152 41.61 2.82 -21.65
N GLN A 153 42.29 1.68 -21.80
CA GLN A 153 42.17 0.51 -20.92
C GLN A 153 42.87 0.72 -19.57
N ASN A 154 42.32 1.62 -18.74
CA ASN A 154 42.78 1.83 -17.38
C ASN A 154 41.62 1.57 -16.40
N PRO A 155 41.76 0.62 -15.45
CA PRO A 155 40.75 0.37 -14.41
C PRO A 155 40.34 1.62 -13.63
N ALA A 156 41.24 2.61 -13.48
CA ALA A 156 40.96 3.87 -12.81
C ALA A 156 39.78 4.63 -13.43
N VAL A 157 39.47 4.42 -14.71
CA VAL A 157 38.29 4.99 -15.38
C VAL A 157 37.00 4.54 -14.71
N ILE A 158 36.87 3.24 -14.42
CA ILE A 158 35.68 2.68 -13.78
C ILE A 158 35.59 3.17 -12.33
N HIS A 159 36.72 3.20 -11.60
CA HIS A 159 36.76 3.76 -10.25
C HIS A 159 36.32 5.23 -10.21
N TYR A 160 36.86 6.05 -11.10
CA TYR A 160 36.48 7.45 -11.24
C TYR A 160 35.01 7.58 -11.61
N TRP A 161 34.52 6.80 -12.59
CA TRP A 161 33.13 6.85 -13.01
C TRP A 161 32.17 6.50 -11.86
N MET A 162 32.46 5.42 -11.13
CA MET A 162 31.68 4.98 -9.97
C MET A 162 31.65 6.01 -8.85
N ASN A 163 32.78 6.66 -8.57
CA ASN A 163 32.90 7.64 -7.49
C ASN A 163 32.14 8.95 -7.75
N HIS A 164 32.03 9.34 -9.02
CA HIS A 164 31.52 10.65 -9.41
C HIS A 164 30.16 10.62 -10.10
N TYR A 165 29.80 9.56 -10.83
CA TYR A 165 28.62 9.56 -11.70
C TYR A 165 27.55 8.52 -11.36
N ALA A 166 27.86 7.49 -10.58
CA ALA A 166 26.93 6.37 -10.32
C ALA A 166 25.56 6.79 -9.72
N LEU A 167 25.48 7.97 -9.08
CA LEU A 167 24.26 8.49 -8.45
C LEU A 167 23.58 9.61 -9.26
N PHE A 168 24.09 9.94 -10.45
CA PHE A 168 23.47 10.95 -11.31
C PHE A 168 22.23 10.39 -12.03
N PRO A 169 21.31 11.26 -12.50
CA PRO A 169 20.15 10.83 -13.28
C PRO A 169 20.56 9.98 -14.47
N ASN A 170 19.81 8.92 -14.77
CA ASN A 170 20.04 7.98 -15.87
C ASN A 170 21.38 7.23 -15.84
N ALA A 171 22.22 7.40 -14.82
CA ALA A 171 23.48 6.68 -14.69
C ALA A 171 23.29 5.17 -14.53
N HIS A 172 22.11 4.72 -14.08
CA HIS A 172 21.81 3.30 -13.92
C HIS A 172 21.90 2.49 -15.24
N PHE A 173 21.67 3.10 -16.40
CA PHE A 173 21.85 2.45 -17.71
C PHE A 173 23.32 2.13 -17.97
N THR A 174 24.19 3.14 -17.87
CA THR A 174 25.63 2.98 -18.03
C THR A 174 26.20 2.04 -16.96
N LEU A 175 25.73 2.17 -15.71
CA LEU A 175 26.13 1.29 -14.60
C LEU A 175 25.76 -0.19 -14.88
N ALA A 176 24.59 -0.46 -15.45
CA ALA A 176 24.18 -1.82 -15.83
C ALA A 176 25.10 -2.41 -16.90
N HIS A 177 25.47 -1.63 -17.91
CA HIS A 177 26.43 -2.04 -18.93
C HIS A 177 27.83 -2.26 -18.35
N LEU A 178 28.32 -1.36 -17.49
CA LEU A 178 29.60 -1.51 -16.79
C LEU A 178 29.62 -2.76 -15.90
N ALA A 179 28.56 -3.00 -15.13
CA ALA A 179 28.45 -4.18 -14.27
C ALA A 179 28.40 -5.50 -15.05
N ARG A 180 27.95 -5.48 -16.30
CA ARG A 180 27.92 -6.65 -17.20
C ARG A 180 29.25 -6.91 -17.88
N LEU A 181 29.93 -5.85 -18.32
CA LEU A 181 31.20 -5.95 -19.07
C LEU A 181 32.42 -6.07 -18.15
N PHE A 182 32.43 -5.38 -17.01
CA PHE A 182 33.57 -5.21 -16.12
C PHE A 182 33.20 -5.47 -14.66
N ASP A 183 32.56 -6.61 -14.40
CA ASP A 183 31.99 -6.98 -13.09
C ASP A 183 32.98 -6.85 -11.93
N SER A 184 34.21 -7.36 -12.09
CA SER A 184 35.30 -7.30 -11.11
C SER A 184 35.70 -5.87 -10.77
N HIS A 185 35.92 -5.02 -11.77
CA HIS A 185 36.28 -3.61 -11.55
C HIS A 185 35.18 -2.81 -10.85
N VAL A 186 33.90 -3.10 -11.16
CA VAL A 186 32.76 -2.47 -10.47
C VAL A 186 32.67 -2.94 -9.01
N ILE A 187 32.95 -4.22 -8.74
CA ILE A 187 33.01 -4.76 -7.37
C ILE A 187 34.13 -4.08 -6.58
N ASP A 188 35.33 -4.00 -7.15
CA ASP A 188 36.49 -3.36 -6.51
C ASP A 188 36.24 -1.88 -6.25
N ALA A 189 35.64 -1.17 -7.21
CA ALA A 189 35.25 0.22 -7.02
C ALA A 189 34.23 0.38 -5.88
N CYS A 190 33.18 -0.45 -5.83
CA CYS A 190 32.21 -0.44 -4.74
C CYS A 190 32.84 -0.70 -3.37
N ASN A 191 33.86 -1.56 -3.29
CA ASN A 191 34.53 -1.90 -2.03
C ASN A 191 35.49 -0.82 -1.54
N MET A 192 36.01 0.02 -2.44
CA MET A 192 36.85 1.18 -2.10
C MET A 192 36.04 2.41 -1.67
N MET A 193 34.72 2.42 -1.90
CA MET A 193 33.84 3.53 -1.55
C MET A 193 33.48 3.57 -0.06
N SER A 194 33.12 4.77 0.44
CA SER A 194 32.50 4.93 1.75
C SER A 194 31.19 4.14 1.84
N LYS A 195 30.88 3.60 3.02
CA LYS A 195 29.65 2.80 3.27
C LYS A 195 28.36 3.47 2.83
N GLU A 196 28.23 4.78 3.06
CA GLU A 196 27.05 5.56 2.64
C GLU A 196 26.88 5.57 1.13
N LYS A 197 27.92 5.96 0.38
CA LYS A 197 27.88 5.92 -1.09
C LYS A 197 27.66 4.52 -1.65
N LYS A 198 28.32 3.50 -1.08
CA LYS A 198 28.11 2.10 -1.47
C LYS A 198 26.65 1.70 -1.30
N SER A 199 26.03 2.05 -0.17
CA SER A 199 24.60 1.78 0.07
C SER A 199 23.68 2.52 -0.90
N ALA A 200 24.02 3.75 -1.29
CA ALA A 200 23.26 4.53 -2.27
C ALA A 200 23.33 3.87 -3.66
N VAL A 201 24.51 3.43 -4.10
CA VAL A 201 24.68 2.71 -5.37
C VAL A 201 23.92 1.39 -5.37
N ILE A 202 24.02 0.60 -4.30
CA ILE A 202 23.23 -0.64 -4.14
C ILE A 202 21.73 -0.32 -4.21
N ASN A 203 21.29 0.74 -3.56
CA ASN A 203 19.89 1.17 -3.57
C ASN A 203 19.39 1.52 -4.99
N THR A 204 20.22 2.16 -5.80
CA THR A 204 19.93 2.46 -7.22
C THR A 204 19.89 1.17 -8.06
N ILE A 205 20.79 0.22 -7.80
CA ILE A 205 20.78 -1.09 -8.46
C ILE A 205 19.50 -1.88 -8.11
N LEU A 206 19.05 -1.82 -6.85
CA LEU A 206 17.82 -2.47 -6.41
C LEU A 206 16.56 -1.84 -7.04
N GLU A 207 16.56 -0.51 -7.23
CA GLU A 207 15.48 0.23 -7.91
C GLU A 207 15.33 -0.11 -9.38
N HIS A 208 16.42 -0.53 -10.03
CA HIS A 208 16.45 -0.85 -11.46
C HIS A 208 16.89 -2.29 -11.71
N LEU A 209 16.54 -3.21 -10.81
CA LEU A 209 17.03 -4.60 -10.84
C LEU A 209 16.66 -5.33 -12.14
N GLU A 210 15.67 -4.84 -12.90
CA GLU A 210 15.38 -5.31 -14.25
C GLU A 210 16.60 -5.24 -15.19
N LEU A 211 17.49 -4.26 -15.03
CA LEU A 211 18.69 -4.07 -15.86
C LEU A 211 19.91 -4.88 -15.36
N PHE A 212 19.88 -5.35 -14.12
CA PHE A 212 21.04 -5.98 -13.47
C PHE A 212 20.88 -7.49 -13.32
N ASN A 213 22.01 -8.20 -13.26
CA ASN A 213 22.01 -9.61 -12.93
C ASN A 213 21.68 -9.80 -11.43
N PRO A 214 20.62 -10.53 -11.04
CA PRO A 214 20.24 -10.73 -9.63
C PRO A 214 21.29 -11.51 -8.81
N ARG A 215 22.28 -12.12 -9.47
CA ARG A 215 23.42 -12.81 -8.83
C ARG A 215 24.68 -11.95 -8.72
N PHE A 216 24.60 -10.65 -9.02
CA PHE A 216 25.72 -9.74 -8.90
C PHE A 216 26.25 -9.71 -7.45
N LYS A 217 27.54 -10.02 -7.26
CA LYS A 217 28.11 -10.30 -5.93
C LYS A 217 27.93 -9.15 -4.93
N VAL A 218 28.06 -7.90 -5.38
CA VAL A 218 27.88 -6.70 -4.54
C VAL A 218 26.53 -6.67 -3.82
N LEU A 219 25.47 -7.21 -4.44
CA LEU A 219 24.13 -7.25 -3.86
C LEU A 219 23.99 -8.26 -2.71
N HIS A 220 24.94 -9.19 -2.58
CA HIS A 220 24.92 -10.27 -1.60
C HIS A 220 26.01 -10.14 -0.53
N ASP A 221 27.04 -9.31 -0.73
CA ASP A 221 28.14 -9.14 0.23
C ASP A 221 27.66 -8.59 1.58
N GLU A 222 26.59 -7.78 1.55
CA GLU A 222 25.92 -7.24 2.73
C GLU A 222 24.45 -7.67 2.70
N SER A 223 24.15 -8.87 3.20
CA SER A 223 22.80 -9.43 3.31
C SER A 223 21.97 -8.66 4.36
N HIS A 224 21.54 -7.45 4.02
CA HIS A 224 20.71 -6.63 4.90
C HIS A 224 19.23 -6.92 4.69
N GLU A 225 18.51 -6.99 5.81
CA GLU A 225 17.05 -7.05 5.82
C GLU A 225 16.41 -5.84 5.11
N SER A 226 17.06 -4.67 5.14
CA SER A 226 16.60 -3.46 4.46
C SER A 226 16.51 -3.63 2.94
N HIS A 227 17.46 -4.35 2.33
CA HIS A 227 17.43 -4.65 0.90
C HIS A 227 16.22 -5.52 0.56
N LEU A 228 15.98 -6.57 1.36
CA LEU A 228 14.81 -7.43 1.19
C LEU A 228 13.51 -6.61 1.29
N LYS A 229 13.35 -5.78 2.32
CA LYS A 229 12.17 -4.91 2.46
C LYS A 229 11.97 -4.06 1.20
N LYS A 230 13.01 -3.36 0.74
CA LYS A 230 12.92 -2.44 -0.40
C LYS A 230 12.52 -3.16 -1.68
N THR A 231 13.18 -4.28 -1.99
CA THR A 231 12.88 -5.07 -3.18
C THR A 231 11.45 -5.64 -3.16
N ILE A 232 10.97 -6.10 -1.99
CA ILE A 232 9.58 -6.60 -1.88
C ILE A 232 8.58 -5.47 -2.14
N HIS A 233 8.79 -4.26 -1.58
CA HIS A 233 7.90 -3.13 -1.85
C HIS A 233 7.87 -2.76 -3.34
N GLN A 234 9.03 -2.73 -4.02
CA GLN A 234 9.10 -2.44 -5.45
C GLN A 234 8.35 -3.48 -6.28
N TYR A 235 8.51 -4.76 -5.94
CA TYR A 235 7.77 -5.82 -6.60
C TYR A 235 6.25 -5.70 -6.37
N LEU A 236 5.81 -5.41 -5.14
CA LEU A 236 4.39 -5.21 -4.82
C LEU A 236 3.79 -3.95 -5.47
N ASN A 237 4.61 -2.94 -5.74
CA ASN A 237 4.21 -1.69 -6.38
C ASN A 237 4.14 -1.76 -7.93
N GLY A 238 4.35 -2.94 -8.52
CA GLY A 238 4.11 -3.17 -9.95
C GLY A 238 5.35 -3.56 -10.78
N SER A 239 6.55 -3.60 -10.20
CA SER A 239 7.78 -4.04 -10.89
C SER A 239 7.90 -5.57 -10.91
N HIS A 240 6.96 -6.25 -11.59
CA HIS A 240 6.86 -7.72 -11.66
C HIS A 240 7.89 -8.37 -12.58
N HIS A 241 9.16 -7.96 -12.52
CA HIS A 241 10.22 -8.54 -13.35
C HIS A 241 10.85 -9.79 -12.69
N THR A 242 11.24 -10.78 -13.50
CA THR A 242 11.78 -12.08 -13.04
C THR A 242 13.06 -11.95 -12.21
N HIS A 243 13.83 -10.87 -12.42
CA HIS A 243 15.01 -10.56 -11.63
C HIS A 243 14.66 -10.25 -10.17
N TYR A 244 13.57 -9.52 -9.90
CA TYR A 244 13.12 -9.23 -8.52
C TYR A 244 12.74 -10.53 -7.80
N VAL A 245 11.99 -11.40 -8.48
CA VAL A 245 11.63 -12.73 -7.94
C VAL A 245 12.87 -13.54 -7.58
N THR A 246 13.85 -13.58 -8.50
CA THR A 246 15.09 -14.32 -8.31
C THR A 246 15.91 -13.76 -7.15
N TYR A 247 16.05 -12.44 -7.04
CA TYR A 247 16.79 -11.80 -5.97
C TYR A 247 16.11 -11.97 -4.61
N ILE A 248 14.79 -11.77 -4.52
CA ILE A 248 14.01 -12.00 -3.28
C ILE A 248 14.18 -13.46 -2.83
N ARG A 249 14.10 -14.44 -3.75
CA ARG A 249 14.30 -15.86 -3.43
C ARG A 249 15.72 -16.13 -2.91
N LEU A 250 16.75 -15.58 -3.54
CA LEU A 250 18.15 -15.79 -3.12
C LEU A 250 18.43 -15.14 -1.76
N LEU A 251 18.04 -13.88 -1.59
CA LEU A 251 18.27 -13.13 -0.36
C LEU A 251 17.50 -13.73 0.82
N THR A 252 16.23 -14.12 0.60
CA THR A 252 15.43 -14.79 1.64
C THR A 252 16.05 -16.14 2.03
N LYS A 253 16.51 -16.95 1.07
CA LYS A 253 17.20 -18.22 1.37
C LYS A 253 18.48 -17.97 2.18
N LYS A 254 19.26 -16.94 1.84
CA LYS A 254 20.49 -16.58 2.54
C LYS A 254 20.20 -16.13 3.98
N LEU A 255 19.31 -15.16 4.18
CA LEU A 255 18.92 -14.66 5.50
C LEU A 255 18.36 -15.75 6.42
N LEU A 256 17.55 -16.67 5.88
CA LEU A 256 17.03 -17.81 6.63
C LEU A 256 18.13 -18.82 6.98
N SER A 257 19.09 -19.06 6.07
CA SER A 257 20.21 -19.97 6.34
C SER A 257 21.20 -19.40 7.37
N GLU A 258 21.37 -18.08 7.40
CA GLU A 258 22.21 -17.35 8.36
C GLU A 258 21.51 -17.14 9.71
N GLN A 259 20.25 -17.59 9.86
CA GLN A 259 19.41 -17.42 11.07
C GLN A 259 19.31 -15.97 11.55
N VAL A 260 19.32 -15.00 10.62
CA VAL A 260 19.15 -13.59 10.96
C VAL A 260 17.73 -13.37 11.48
N ALA A 261 17.60 -12.71 12.64
CA ALA A 261 16.31 -12.35 13.20
C ALA A 261 15.63 -11.31 12.30
N LEU A 262 14.62 -11.73 11.53
CA LEU A 262 13.84 -10.85 10.67
C LEU A 262 12.88 -10.01 11.52
N SER A 263 12.80 -8.71 11.24
CA SER A 263 11.82 -7.83 11.86
C SER A 263 10.40 -8.19 11.45
N LEU A 264 9.47 -7.83 12.33
CA LEU A 264 8.04 -8.06 12.20
C LEU A 264 7.48 -7.57 10.84
N ASN A 265 7.95 -6.40 10.38
CA ASN A 265 7.51 -5.79 9.12
C ASN A 265 7.97 -6.61 7.90
N THR A 266 9.17 -7.19 7.93
CA THR A 266 9.64 -8.05 6.82
C THR A 266 8.87 -9.35 6.77
N ILE A 267 8.52 -9.91 7.92
CA ILE A 267 7.69 -11.11 7.96
C ILE A 267 6.30 -10.81 7.37
N GLN A 268 5.72 -9.65 7.67
CA GLN A 268 4.46 -9.21 7.04
C GLN A 268 4.58 -9.06 5.52
N LEU A 269 5.66 -8.47 5.02
CA LEU A 269 5.92 -8.35 3.59
C LEU A 269 6.10 -9.72 2.91
N LEU A 270 6.80 -10.64 3.57
CA LEU A 270 6.91 -12.03 3.10
C LEU A 270 5.54 -12.74 3.09
N ILE A 271 4.66 -12.46 4.06
CA ILE A 271 3.29 -12.98 4.07
C ILE A 271 2.52 -12.44 2.86
N SER A 272 2.63 -11.15 2.53
CA SER A 272 1.95 -10.59 1.35
C SER A 272 2.42 -11.21 0.03
N LEU A 273 3.68 -11.63 -0.06
CA LEU A 273 4.21 -12.31 -1.25
C LEU A 273 3.67 -13.75 -1.42
N ASN A 274 3.17 -14.39 -0.36
CA ASN A 274 2.65 -15.75 -0.45
C ASN A 274 1.43 -15.87 -1.37
N GLN A 275 0.75 -14.77 -1.67
CA GLN A 275 -0.37 -14.75 -2.62
C GLN A 275 0.09 -15.01 -4.06
N ASN A 276 1.37 -14.79 -4.36
CA ASN A 276 1.95 -15.00 -5.69
C ASN A 276 2.54 -16.41 -5.82
N ILE A 277 2.13 -17.11 -6.89
CA ILE A 277 2.57 -18.47 -7.23
C ILE A 277 4.10 -18.55 -7.30
N GLU A 278 4.74 -17.47 -7.74
CA GLU A 278 6.19 -17.34 -7.87
C GLU A 278 6.94 -17.42 -6.53
N PHE A 279 6.29 -17.33 -5.38
CA PHE A 279 6.95 -17.42 -4.07
C PHE A 279 6.57 -18.65 -3.25
N GLY A 280 5.89 -19.65 -3.84
CA GLY A 280 5.46 -20.87 -3.14
C GLY A 280 6.57 -21.60 -2.37
N ASP A 281 7.79 -21.64 -2.93
CA ASP A 281 8.97 -22.26 -2.28
C ASP A 281 9.41 -21.54 -1.00
N ILE A 282 9.21 -20.21 -0.94
CA ILE A 282 9.56 -19.40 0.22
C ILE A 282 8.54 -19.66 1.33
N THR A 283 7.25 -19.77 1.00
CA THR A 283 6.15 -20.00 1.94
C THR A 283 6.39 -21.19 2.86
N HIS A 284 6.91 -22.30 2.33
CA HIS A 284 7.23 -23.48 3.15
C HIS A 284 8.35 -23.18 4.15
N LYS A 285 9.41 -22.47 3.72
CA LYS A 285 10.58 -22.14 4.55
C LYS A 285 10.29 -21.04 5.57
N THR A 286 9.35 -20.14 5.29
CA THR A 286 8.96 -19.05 6.19
C THR A 286 7.78 -19.43 7.09
N SER A 287 7.15 -20.60 6.91
CA SER A 287 5.99 -21.06 7.68
C SER A 287 6.15 -20.95 9.21
N HIS A 288 7.32 -21.28 9.75
CA HIS A 288 7.63 -21.11 11.17
C HIS A 288 7.60 -19.63 11.60
N LEU A 289 8.16 -18.73 10.78
CA LEU A 289 8.17 -17.29 11.05
C LEU A 289 6.77 -16.69 10.96
N ILE A 290 5.97 -17.14 9.99
CA ILE A 290 4.56 -16.75 9.85
C ILE A 290 3.78 -17.18 11.08
N SER A 291 3.98 -18.43 11.53
CA SER A 291 3.34 -18.97 12.74
C SER A 291 3.76 -18.21 14.00
N HIS A 292 5.03 -17.82 14.11
CA HIS A 292 5.52 -16.95 15.19
C HIS A 292 4.87 -15.56 15.15
N TYR A 293 4.86 -14.91 13.99
CA TYR A 293 4.24 -13.59 13.80
C TYR A 293 2.76 -13.60 14.17
N LEU A 294 2.01 -14.61 13.71
CA LEU A 294 0.59 -14.76 14.05
C LEU A 294 0.38 -14.96 15.55
N ARG A 295 1.26 -15.71 16.24
CA ARG A 295 1.21 -15.85 17.70
C ARG A 295 1.42 -14.51 18.40
N VAL A 296 2.44 -13.74 18.00
CA VAL A 296 2.73 -12.43 18.59
C VAL A 296 1.54 -11.49 18.40
N LYS A 297 0.98 -11.41 17.19
CA LYS A 297 -0.19 -10.57 16.89
C LYS A 297 -1.46 -11.02 17.62
N ALA A 298 -1.70 -12.33 17.73
CA ALA A 298 -2.83 -12.87 18.46
C ALA A 298 -2.72 -12.57 19.97
N GLN A 299 -1.51 -12.65 20.53
CA GLN A 299 -1.26 -12.30 21.93
C GLN A 299 -1.43 -10.81 22.19
N SER A 300 -0.95 -9.95 21.28
CA SER A 300 -1.13 -8.50 21.38
C SER A 300 -2.57 -8.05 21.10
N GLY A 301 -3.43 -8.95 20.61
CA GLY A 301 -4.82 -8.63 20.24
C GLY A 301 -4.95 -7.80 18.97
N ASP A 302 -3.90 -7.76 18.13
CA ASP A 302 -3.84 -6.90 16.96
C ASP A 302 -4.48 -7.61 15.75
N ILE A 303 -5.63 -7.09 15.33
CA ILE A 303 -6.40 -7.59 14.18
C ILE A 303 -5.98 -6.95 12.86
N SER A 304 -5.07 -5.96 12.86
CA SER A 304 -4.69 -5.19 11.67
C SER A 304 -4.19 -6.06 10.51
N LEU A 305 -3.62 -7.23 10.81
CA LEU A 305 -3.13 -8.18 9.82
C LEU A 305 -4.23 -8.71 8.86
N PHE A 306 -5.50 -8.61 9.26
CA PHE A 306 -6.64 -9.02 8.46
C PHE A 306 -7.32 -7.86 7.73
N TYR A 307 -6.78 -6.64 7.79
CA TYR A 307 -7.36 -5.47 7.14
C TYR A 307 -6.35 -4.80 6.20
N ASN A 308 -6.72 -4.67 4.93
CA ASN A 308 -6.02 -3.84 3.96
C ASN A 308 -6.89 -2.61 3.66
N HIS A 309 -6.39 -1.40 3.90
CA HIS A 309 -7.15 -0.15 3.67
C HIS A 309 -8.55 -0.17 4.34
N ASN A 310 -8.63 -0.64 5.59
CA ASN A 310 -9.89 -0.83 6.35
C ASN A 310 -10.90 -1.83 5.74
N LYS A 311 -10.53 -2.60 4.70
CA LYS A 311 -11.33 -3.71 4.17
C LYS A 311 -10.74 -5.05 4.62
N VAL A 312 -11.59 -6.03 4.90
CA VAL A 312 -11.13 -7.36 5.30
C VAL A 312 -10.39 -8.04 4.17
N ASN A 313 -9.21 -8.57 4.48
CA ASN A 313 -8.40 -9.39 3.61
C ASN A 313 -8.68 -10.88 3.87
N ILE A 314 -9.65 -11.42 3.14
CA ILE A 314 -10.12 -12.81 3.29
C ILE A 314 -9.07 -13.81 2.82
N ASP A 315 -8.25 -13.45 1.84
CA ASP A 315 -7.20 -14.32 1.31
C ASP A 315 -6.18 -14.64 2.40
N VAL A 316 -5.78 -13.64 3.20
CA VAL A 316 -4.89 -13.84 4.36
C VAL A 316 -5.58 -14.67 5.45
N MET A 317 -6.87 -14.41 5.74
CA MET A 317 -7.63 -15.15 6.76
C MET A 317 -7.79 -16.65 6.42
N THR A 318 -7.99 -16.95 5.13
CA THR A 318 -8.29 -18.31 4.65
C THR A 318 -7.05 -19.07 4.19
N GLN A 319 -5.88 -18.42 4.14
CA GLN A 319 -4.62 -19.05 3.80
C GLN A 319 -4.32 -20.25 4.72
N TRP A 320 -3.94 -21.37 4.12
CA TRP A 320 -3.55 -22.57 4.86
C TRP A 320 -2.11 -22.45 5.36
N LEU A 321 -1.90 -22.69 6.65
CA LEU A 321 -0.57 -22.75 7.25
C LEU A 321 -0.03 -24.17 7.22
N HIS A 322 1.20 -24.30 6.75
CA HIS A 322 1.98 -25.51 6.93
C HIS A 322 2.53 -25.53 8.36
N LEU A 323 1.93 -26.34 9.22
CA LEU A 323 2.42 -26.59 10.57
C LEU A 323 3.68 -27.46 10.49
N THR A 324 4.83 -26.84 10.24
CA THR A 324 6.12 -27.53 10.33
C THR A 324 6.39 -27.88 11.80
N PRO A 325 6.83 -29.13 12.09
CA PRO A 325 7.25 -29.47 13.44
C PRO A 325 8.40 -28.54 13.86
N PRO A 326 8.52 -28.18 15.15
CA PRO A 326 9.65 -27.40 15.63
C PRO A 326 10.93 -28.07 15.15
N ALA A 327 11.81 -27.26 14.55
CA ALA A 327 13.03 -27.72 13.91
C ALA A 327 13.69 -28.81 14.76
N ALA A 328 13.97 -29.96 14.14
CA ALA A 328 14.76 -31.01 14.76
C ALA A 328 15.98 -30.36 15.40
N LYS A 329 16.19 -30.60 16.69
CA LYS A 329 17.42 -30.24 17.40
C LYS A 329 18.59 -30.59 16.47
N ILE A 330 19.33 -29.57 16.06
CA ILE A 330 20.50 -29.72 15.19
C ILE A 330 21.38 -30.79 15.85
N LYS A 331 21.56 -31.94 15.18
CA LYS A 331 22.60 -32.89 15.55
C LYS A 331 23.91 -32.11 15.59
N GLU A 332 24.59 -32.13 16.73
CA GLU A 332 25.89 -31.48 17.00
C GLU A 332 27.06 -31.99 16.14
N GLU A 333 26.82 -32.70 15.05
CA GLU A 333 27.86 -33.29 14.22
C GLU A 333 28.13 -32.41 13.00
N LYS A 334 28.92 -31.34 13.20
CA LYS A 334 29.86 -30.72 12.23
C LYS A 334 30.46 -29.38 12.69
N ARG A 335 30.50 -29.09 14.00
CA ARG A 335 31.28 -27.97 14.57
C ARG A 335 32.54 -28.48 15.30
N ARG A 336 33.46 -29.12 14.60
CA ARG A 336 34.77 -29.55 15.16
C ARG A 336 35.99 -29.22 14.29
N LEU A 337 35.89 -28.29 13.33
CA LEU A 337 37.02 -27.97 12.45
C LEU A 337 37.36 -26.48 12.30
N ILE A 338 36.84 -25.57 13.13
CA ILE A 338 37.25 -24.14 13.09
C ILE A 338 37.35 -23.55 14.51
N ASP A 339 37.99 -24.26 15.43
CA ASP A 339 38.35 -23.75 16.78
C ASP A 339 39.81 -23.25 16.87
N TRP A 340 40.48 -23.00 15.74
CA TRP A 340 41.92 -22.71 15.74
C TRP A 340 42.37 -21.33 15.25
N ILE A 341 41.45 -20.35 15.09
CA ILE A 341 41.85 -18.94 14.90
C ILE A 341 40.93 -17.99 15.68
N LYS A 342 41.33 -17.67 16.91
CA LYS A 342 41.09 -16.37 17.59
C LYS A 342 42.38 -16.03 18.34
N PRO A 343 42.85 -14.76 18.33
CA PRO A 343 42.20 -13.63 19.01
C PRO A 343 42.13 -12.37 18.11
N ALA A 344 41.38 -11.29 18.38
CA ALA A 344 41.12 -10.63 19.64
C ALA A 344 39.72 -9.98 19.73
N LYS A 345 39.34 -9.74 20.98
CA LYS A 345 38.09 -9.17 21.52
C LYS A 345 37.43 -8.09 20.64
N ILE A 346 36.25 -8.41 20.13
CA ILE A 346 35.13 -7.47 20.10
C ILE A 346 34.12 -8.04 21.07
N GLN A 347 33.83 -7.30 22.15
CA GLN A 347 32.67 -7.55 22.99
C GLN A 347 31.42 -7.27 22.13
N PRO A 348 30.58 -8.26 21.78
CA PRO A 348 29.21 -7.93 21.46
C PRO A 348 28.55 -7.57 22.80
N ASN A 349 28.14 -6.31 22.93
CA ASN A 349 27.23 -5.91 23.98
C ASN A 349 26.00 -6.82 23.91
N SER A 350 25.87 -7.66 24.92
CA SER A 350 24.75 -8.55 25.15
C SER A 350 23.55 -7.73 25.60
N SER A 351 22.64 -7.47 24.67
CA SER A 351 21.21 -7.36 24.96
C SER A 351 20.42 -7.90 23.78
N ALA A 352 20.72 -9.15 23.40
CA ALA A 352 19.71 -10.00 22.79
C ALA A 352 18.84 -10.48 23.97
N GLU A 353 17.77 -9.75 24.25
CA GLU A 353 16.69 -10.28 25.07
C GLU A 353 16.30 -11.63 24.48
N GLU A 354 16.48 -12.68 25.28
CA GLU A 354 16.06 -14.03 24.97
C GLU A 354 14.60 -13.97 24.50
N GLN A 355 14.39 -14.32 23.24
CA GLN A 355 13.07 -14.53 22.65
C GLN A 355 12.34 -15.56 23.53
N GLN A 356 11.52 -15.09 24.47
CA GLN A 356 10.63 -15.96 25.24
C GLN A 356 9.74 -16.70 24.24
N ALA A 357 10.06 -17.97 23.98
CA ALA A 357 9.34 -18.79 23.04
C ALA A 357 7.89 -18.91 23.51
N ILE A 358 6.99 -18.19 22.84
CA ILE A 358 5.55 -18.29 23.09
C ILE A 358 5.15 -19.77 22.87
N PRO A 359 4.67 -20.49 23.90
CA PRO A 359 4.35 -21.90 23.76
C PRO A 359 3.23 -22.10 22.74
N GLU A 360 3.39 -23.12 21.89
CA GLU A 360 2.36 -23.52 20.93
C GLU A 360 1.13 -24.09 21.64
N HIS A 361 -0.05 -23.88 21.06
CA HIS A 361 -1.30 -24.39 21.60
C HIS A 361 -1.35 -25.92 21.45
N SER A 362 -1.83 -26.64 22.46
CA SER A 362 -1.89 -28.11 22.47
C SER A 362 -2.63 -28.71 21.26
N LEU A 363 -3.70 -28.05 20.80
CA LEU A 363 -4.42 -28.42 19.57
C LEU A 363 -3.55 -28.31 18.30
N ILE A 364 -2.69 -27.30 18.21
CA ILE A 364 -1.83 -27.09 17.03
C ILE A 364 -0.73 -28.17 16.99
N GLN A 365 -0.22 -28.58 18.15
CA GLN A 365 0.69 -29.72 18.25
C GLN A 365 0.01 -31.02 17.80
N PHE A 366 -1.24 -31.25 18.19
CA PHE A 366 -2.04 -32.38 17.73
C PHE A 366 -2.31 -32.34 16.21
N TYR A 367 -2.64 -31.15 15.67
CA TYR A 367 -2.84 -30.98 14.22
C TYR A 367 -1.55 -31.19 13.42
N SER A 368 -0.40 -30.71 13.94
CA SER A 368 0.92 -30.95 13.35
C SER A 368 1.27 -32.44 13.33
N GLN A 369 1.01 -33.17 14.43
CA GLN A 369 1.23 -34.63 14.50
C GLN A 369 0.37 -35.40 13.49
N LYS A 370 -0.84 -34.92 13.19
CA LYS A 370 -1.75 -35.53 12.20
C LYS A 370 -1.56 -35.01 10.77
N LYS A 371 -0.54 -34.17 10.52
CA LYS A 371 -0.31 -33.47 9.23
C LYS A 371 -1.56 -32.73 8.71
N GLN A 372 -2.41 -32.22 9.61
CA GLN A 372 -3.59 -31.46 9.25
C GLN A 372 -3.24 -29.98 9.11
N LEU A 373 -3.73 -29.35 8.04
CA LEU A 373 -3.54 -27.92 7.79
C LEU A 373 -4.54 -27.11 8.62
N VAL A 374 -4.09 -25.98 9.13
CA VAL A 374 -4.93 -25.01 9.86
C VAL A 374 -4.88 -23.69 9.10
N ASN A 375 -6.02 -23.04 8.91
CA ASN A 375 -6.03 -21.73 8.28
C ASN A 375 -5.49 -20.64 9.24
N THR A 376 -4.97 -19.56 8.68
CA THR A 376 -4.39 -18.44 9.42
C THR A 376 -5.35 -17.87 10.45
N PHE A 377 -6.64 -17.73 10.11
CA PHE A 377 -7.63 -17.18 11.01
C PHE A 377 -7.90 -18.09 12.22
N ASN A 378 -8.10 -19.39 12.05
CA ASN A 378 -8.29 -20.30 13.19
C ASN A 378 -7.02 -20.42 14.04
N TYR A 379 -5.85 -20.38 13.42
CA TYR A 379 -4.58 -20.35 14.13
C TYR A 379 -4.49 -19.10 15.04
N PHE A 380 -4.87 -17.94 14.51
CA PHE A 380 -4.95 -16.70 15.28
C PHE A 380 -5.98 -16.78 16.41
N LEU A 381 -7.18 -17.31 16.15
CA LEU A 381 -8.25 -17.47 17.14
C LEU A 381 -7.82 -18.34 18.33
N LEU A 382 -7.08 -19.41 18.09
CA LEU A 382 -6.57 -20.30 19.13
C LEU A 382 -5.53 -19.63 20.05
N HIS A 383 -4.80 -18.64 19.53
CA HIS A 383 -3.74 -17.94 20.27
C HIS A 383 -4.15 -16.56 20.79
N PHE A 384 -5.40 -16.14 20.58
CA PHE A 384 -5.86 -14.80 20.87
C PHE A 384 -5.93 -14.50 22.39
N LYS A 385 -5.28 -13.42 22.82
CA LYS A 385 -5.32 -12.92 24.21
C LYS A 385 -5.83 -11.48 24.38
N GLY A 386 -6.18 -10.80 23.30
CA GLY A 386 -6.62 -9.40 23.28
C GLY A 386 -8.07 -9.14 23.68
N ASN A 387 -8.54 -7.91 23.41
CA ASN A 387 -9.91 -7.47 23.68
C ASN A 387 -10.92 -8.16 22.74
N THR A 388 -12.00 -8.70 23.33
CA THR A 388 -13.09 -9.40 22.65
C THR A 388 -13.86 -8.53 21.67
N ASP A 389 -13.95 -7.22 21.88
CA ASP A 389 -14.71 -6.32 20.99
C ASP A 389 -14.11 -6.23 19.59
N TYR A 390 -12.77 -6.12 19.52
CA TYR A 390 -12.04 -6.13 18.26
C TYR A 390 -12.14 -7.50 17.57
N LEU A 391 -12.11 -8.56 18.36
CA LEU A 391 -12.29 -9.92 17.84
C LEU A 391 -13.68 -10.13 17.25
N SER A 392 -14.74 -9.73 17.95
CA SER A 392 -16.12 -9.81 17.45
C SER A 392 -16.31 -8.97 16.20
N LYS A 393 -15.67 -7.80 16.09
CA LYS A 393 -15.65 -7.04 14.83
C LYS A 393 -15.02 -7.84 13.69
N ALA A 394 -13.83 -8.41 13.90
CA ALA A 394 -13.15 -9.20 12.87
C ALA A 394 -13.95 -10.43 12.43
N ILE A 395 -14.60 -11.14 13.37
CA ILE A 395 -15.45 -12.29 13.05
C ILE A 395 -16.71 -11.87 12.28
N ARG A 396 -17.36 -10.76 12.68
CA ARG A 396 -18.53 -10.25 11.93
C ARG A 396 -18.16 -9.82 10.52
N ASP A 397 -17.05 -9.11 10.35
CA ASP A 397 -16.62 -8.67 9.03
C ASP A 397 -16.25 -9.90 8.14
N TYR A 398 -15.64 -10.93 8.74
CA TYR A 398 -15.37 -12.23 8.09
C TYR A 398 -16.65 -12.94 7.64
N LEU A 399 -17.66 -13.06 8.51
CA LEU A 399 -18.96 -13.66 8.17
C LEU A 399 -19.73 -12.82 7.14
N GLY A 400 -19.71 -11.49 7.29
CA GLY A 400 -20.34 -10.54 6.39
C GLY A 400 -19.81 -10.64 4.96
N PHE A 401 -18.51 -10.90 4.79
CA PHE A 401 -17.95 -11.17 3.46
C PHE A 401 -18.56 -12.41 2.81
N TYR A 402 -18.70 -13.53 3.54
CA TYR A 402 -19.29 -14.75 2.98
C TYR A 402 -20.76 -14.60 2.61
N LEU A 403 -21.48 -13.71 3.31
CA LEU A 403 -22.85 -13.34 2.96
C LEU A 403 -22.89 -12.57 1.63
N GLN A 404 -22.01 -11.58 1.45
CA GLN A 404 -21.98 -10.71 0.26
C GLN A 404 -21.43 -11.43 -0.99
N ALA A 405 -20.39 -12.25 -0.83
CA ALA A 405 -19.71 -12.91 -1.95
C ALA A 405 -20.39 -14.21 -2.42
N GLY A 406 -21.43 -14.68 -1.70
CA GLY A 406 -22.08 -15.97 -1.93
C GLY A 406 -21.31 -17.15 -1.32
N CYS A 407 -22.03 -18.03 -0.63
CA CYS A 407 -21.45 -19.18 0.08
C CYS A 407 -21.45 -20.45 -0.79
N THR A 408 -20.40 -20.66 -1.59
CA THR A 408 -20.12 -21.94 -2.26
C THR A 408 -19.79 -23.05 -1.25
N GLU A 409 -19.84 -24.33 -1.64
CA GLU A 409 -19.52 -25.45 -0.74
C GLU A 409 -18.09 -25.38 -0.18
N SER A 410 -17.11 -24.96 -1.00
CA SER A 410 -15.71 -24.82 -0.56
C SER A 410 -15.57 -23.75 0.52
N ARG A 411 -16.25 -22.60 0.34
CA ARG A 411 -16.30 -21.52 1.32
C ARG A 411 -17.01 -21.93 2.61
N ARG A 412 -18.05 -22.76 2.50
CA ARG A 412 -18.78 -23.30 3.65
C ARG A 412 -17.91 -24.24 4.50
N LYS A 413 -17.03 -25.03 3.87
CA LYS A 413 -16.03 -25.83 4.61
C LYS A 413 -15.09 -24.94 5.45
N THR A 414 -14.74 -23.75 4.98
CA THR A 414 -13.93 -22.81 5.78
C THR A 414 -14.70 -22.25 6.98
N LEU A 415 -15.99 -21.95 6.81
CA LEU A 415 -16.88 -21.58 7.91
C LEU A 415 -17.00 -22.71 8.95
N TYR A 416 -17.05 -23.97 8.50
CA TYR A 416 -17.08 -25.12 9.40
C TYR A 416 -15.87 -25.19 10.33
N HIS A 417 -14.67 -24.97 9.80
CA HIS A 417 -13.46 -24.98 10.61
C HIS A 417 -13.51 -23.93 11.72
N THR A 418 -14.15 -22.79 11.47
CA THR A 418 -14.33 -21.72 12.46
C THR A 418 -15.44 -22.08 13.47
N ALA A 419 -16.59 -22.57 12.99
CA ALA A 419 -17.74 -22.93 13.83
C ALA A 419 -17.45 -24.11 14.78
N VAL A 420 -16.58 -25.05 14.40
CA VAL A 420 -16.14 -26.15 15.29
C VAL A 420 -15.47 -25.62 16.55
N LEU A 421 -14.75 -24.49 16.48
CA LEU A 421 -14.03 -23.94 17.63
C LEU A 421 -14.95 -23.54 18.79
N ILE A 422 -16.22 -23.25 18.51
CA ILE A 422 -17.24 -22.94 19.53
C ILE A 422 -17.38 -24.10 20.54
N ASN A 423 -17.31 -25.34 20.06
CA ASN A 423 -17.50 -26.55 20.89
C ASN A 423 -16.19 -27.16 21.38
N ARG A 424 -15.04 -26.53 21.11
CA ARG A 424 -13.73 -27.04 21.50
C ARG A 424 -13.35 -26.53 22.90
N PRO A 425 -13.16 -27.40 23.90
CA PRO A 425 -12.82 -26.97 25.25
C PRO A 425 -11.47 -26.24 25.31
N GLU A 426 -10.58 -26.51 24.36
CA GLU A 426 -9.23 -25.96 24.33
C GLU A 426 -9.21 -24.50 23.84
N ALA A 427 -10.24 -24.04 23.11
CA ALA A 427 -10.37 -22.63 22.78
C ALA A 427 -10.85 -21.82 24.00
N ARG A 428 -10.27 -20.63 24.21
CA ARG A 428 -10.62 -19.75 25.33
C ARG A 428 -12.11 -19.38 25.30
N ASN A 429 -12.77 -19.39 26.46
CA ASN A 429 -14.21 -19.09 26.57
C ASN A 429 -14.62 -17.79 25.88
N SER A 430 -13.80 -16.74 26.00
CA SER A 430 -14.05 -15.44 25.38
C SER A 430 -14.06 -15.49 23.85
N VAL A 431 -13.20 -16.32 23.26
CA VAL A 431 -13.16 -16.55 21.80
C VAL A 431 -14.38 -17.34 21.36
N ARG A 432 -14.76 -18.40 22.11
CA ARG A 432 -15.95 -19.21 21.80
C ARG A 432 -17.23 -18.37 21.83
N GLU A 433 -17.37 -17.52 22.84
CA GLU A 433 -18.51 -16.60 22.99
C GLU A 433 -18.53 -15.54 21.88
N ALA A 434 -17.38 -14.98 21.50
CA ALA A 434 -17.29 -14.03 20.39
C ALA A 434 -17.66 -14.66 19.04
N ILE A 435 -17.25 -15.90 18.78
CA ILE A 435 -17.65 -16.65 17.59
C ILE A 435 -19.16 -16.94 17.65
N TYR A 436 -19.66 -17.49 18.77
CA TYR A 436 -21.06 -17.83 18.95
C TYR A 436 -22.00 -16.64 18.74
N THR A 437 -21.74 -15.52 19.43
CA THR A 437 -22.54 -14.29 19.30
C THR A 437 -22.52 -13.71 17.89
N SER A 438 -21.38 -13.81 17.20
CA SER A 438 -21.25 -13.34 15.82
C SER A 438 -22.02 -14.24 14.84
N PHE A 439 -22.01 -15.56 15.02
CA PHE A 439 -22.82 -16.48 14.20
C PHE A 439 -24.34 -16.28 14.40
N LEU A 440 -24.81 -15.86 15.58
CA LEU A 440 -26.23 -15.55 15.79
C LEU A 440 -26.73 -14.39 14.92
N GLU A 441 -25.85 -13.47 14.52
CA GLU A 441 -26.20 -12.31 13.68
C GLU A 441 -26.39 -12.68 12.19
N TYR A 442 -25.90 -13.85 11.74
CA TYR A 442 -25.90 -14.27 10.33
C TYR A 442 -26.57 -15.66 10.13
N PRO A 443 -27.88 -15.80 10.39
CA PRO A 443 -28.58 -17.09 10.22
C PRO A 443 -28.65 -17.58 8.76
N GLU A 444 -28.44 -16.71 7.78
CA GLU A 444 -28.46 -17.07 6.35
C GLU A 444 -27.29 -17.97 5.94
N LEU A 445 -26.22 -18.00 6.75
CA LEU A 445 -25.05 -18.85 6.52
C LEU A 445 -25.23 -20.27 7.08
N TYR A 446 -26.37 -20.56 7.72
CA TYR A 446 -26.56 -21.81 8.45
C TYR A 446 -26.88 -22.97 7.51
N ASP A 447 -26.36 -24.13 7.88
CA ASP A 447 -26.72 -25.41 7.30
C ASP A 447 -26.81 -26.47 8.40
N GLU A 448 -27.09 -27.72 8.03
CA GLU A 448 -27.24 -28.83 8.98
C GLU A 448 -26.07 -28.94 9.98
N GLN A 449 -24.85 -28.59 9.56
CA GLN A 449 -23.66 -28.76 10.38
C GLN A 449 -23.45 -27.57 11.32
N ILE A 450 -23.63 -26.34 10.82
CA ILE A 450 -23.56 -25.13 11.65
C ILE A 450 -24.71 -25.12 12.66
N CYS A 451 -25.93 -25.48 12.26
CA CYS A 451 -27.08 -25.63 13.16
C CYS A 451 -26.77 -26.61 14.29
N CYS A 452 -26.16 -27.76 13.97
CA CYS A 452 -25.75 -28.75 14.96
C CYS A 452 -24.72 -28.19 15.96
N TRP A 453 -23.71 -27.45 15.49
CA TRP A 453 -22.70 -26.85 16.37
C TRP A 453 -23.25 -25.73 17.25
N MET A 454 -24.17 -24.90 16.75
CA MET A 454 -24.80 -23.85 17.54
C MET A 454 -25.65 -24.43 18.68
N LEU A 455 -26.45 -25.47 18.39
CA LEU A 455 -27.26 -26.12 19.42
C LEU A 455 -26.44 -26.94 20.43
N ARG A 456 -25.31 -27.51 20.01
CA ARG A 456 -24.40 -28.22 20.94
C ARG A 456 -23.74 -27.30 21.96
N TYR A 457 -23.50 -26.05 21.58
CA TYR A 457 -22.90 -25.07 22.47
C TYR A 457 -23.93 -24.53 23.47
N ASP A 458 -25.02 -23.99 22.97
CA ASP A 458 -26.13 -23.47 23.80
C ASP A 458 -27.44 -23.52 23.01
N ALA A 459 -28.17 -24.63 23.13
CA ALA A 459 -29.46 -24.80 22.47
C ALA A 459 -30.49 -23.79 22.96
N GLN A 460 -30.52 -23.49 24.26
CA GLN A 460 -31.54 -22.63 24.84
C GLN A 460 -31.40 -21.20 24.33
N ARG A 461 -30.20 -20.64 24.42
CA ARG A 461 -29.94 -19.27 23.98
C ARG A 461 -30.07 -19.12 22.47
N THR A 462 -29.67 -20.12 21.69
CA THR A 462 -29.82 -20.09 20.22
C THR A 462 -31.30 -20.09 19.82
N LEU A 463 -32.11 -20.98 20.41
CA LEU A 463 -33.52 -21.11 20.09
C LEU A 463 -34.31 -19.90 20.58
N GLN A 464 -34.03 -19.40 21.79
CA GLN A 464 -34.64 -18.18 22.31
C GLN A 464 -34.27 -16.94 21.50
N HIS A 465 -33.03 -16.83 21.01
CA HIS A 465 -32.58 -15.68 20.22
C HIS A 465 -33.45 -15.46 18.97
N PHE A 466 -33.84 -16.54 18.28
CA PHE A 466 -34.69 -16.46 17.09
C PHE A 466 -36.17 -16.56 17.43
N GLY A 467 -36.55 -17.44 18.35
CA GLY A 467 -37.94 -17.73 18.69
C GLY A 467 -38.63 -16.60 19.45
N LEU A 468 -37.92 -15.87 20.33
CA LEU A 468 -38.49 -14.74 21.08
C LEU A 468 -38.71 -13.48 20.24
N LYS A 469 -38.11 -13.40 19.04
CA LYS A 469 -38.38 -12.31 18.08
C LYS A 469 -39.79 -12.39 17.49
N GLY A 470 -40.43 -13.56 17.53
CA GLY A 470 -41.81 -13.78 17.08
C GLY A 470 -42.02 -13.57 15.58
N GLY A 471 -43.20 -13.94 15.08
CA GLY A 471 -43.59 -13.72 13.68
C GLY A 471 -43.21 -14.83 12.70
N VAL A 472 -43.92 -14.88 11.57
CA VAL A 472 -43.91 -15.99 10.60
C VAL A 472 -42.51 -16.33 10.11
N LYS A 473 -41.69 -15.31 9.78
CA LYS A 473 -40.31 -15.51 9.29
C LYS A 473 -39.45 -16.24 10.34
N ASN A 474 -39.56 -15.84 11.61
CA ASN A 474 -38.77 -16.41 12.69
C ASN A 474 -39.26 -17.81 13.09
N TYR A 475 -40.56 -18.09 13.01
CA TYR A 475 -41.09 -19.45 13.22
C TYR A 475 -40.56 -20.43 12.18
N ILE A 476 -40.57 -20.04 10.90
CA ILE A 476 -40.01 -20.85 9.81
C ILE A 476 -38.51 -21.06 10.02
N LEU A 477 -37.79 -20.03 10.48
CA LEU A 477 -36.36 -20.10 10.77
C LEU A 477 -36.04 -21.08 11.91
N VAL A 478 -36.76 -20.99 13.04
CA VAL A 478 -36.61 -21.92 14.17
C VAL A 478 -36.95 -23.35 13.75
N MET A 479 -38.02 -23.54 12.98
CA MET A 479 -38.39 -24.87 12.45
C MET A 479 -37.29 -25.45 11.54
N THR A 480 -36.70 -24.61 10.68
CA THR A 480 -35.62 -25.01 9.77
C THR A 480 -34.36 -25.36 10.55
N LEU A 481 -33.95 -24.51 11.49
CA LEU A 481 -32.80 -24.73 12.37
C LEU A 481 -32.94 -26.04 13.15
N CYS A 482 -34.09 -26.27 13.79
CA CYS A 482 -34.35 -27.49 14.55
C CYS A 482 -34.35 -28.73 13.64
N ARG A 483 -35.03 -28.68 12.50
CA ARG A 483 -35.07 -29.79 11.53
C ARG A 483 -33.67 -30.15 11.04
N ASP A 484 -32.86 -29.16 10.68
CA ASP A 484 -31.55 -29.38 10.08
C ASP A 484 -30.51 -29.80 11.13
N ALA A 485 -30.61 -29.32 12.36
CA ALA A 485 -29.76 -29.81 13.45
C ALA A 485 -30.12 -31.25 13.86
N LEU A 486 -31.41 -31.61 13.94
CA LEU A 486 -31.85 -32.94 14.35
C LEU A 486 -31.34 -34.06 13.43
N LYS A 487 -31.01 -33.77 12.16
CA LYS A 487 -30.39 -34.71 11.23
C LYS A 487 -28.97 -35.14 11.63
N LYS A 488 -28.22 -34.28 12.34
CA LYS A 488 -26.78 -34.48 12.65
C LYS A 488 -26.45 -34.57 14.15
N LEU A 489 -27.42 -34.33 15.03
CA LEU A 489 -27.24 -34.50 16.48
C LEU A 489 -27.15 -35.99 16.85
N ASN A 490 -26.29 -36.33 17.81
CA ASN A 490 -26.10 -37.72 18.22
C ASN A 490 -27.05 -38.08 19.38
N PRO A 491 -27.94 -39.07 19.23
CA PRO A 491 -28.95 -39.41 20.24
C PRO A 491 -28.37 -39.86 21.59
N MET A 492 -27.12 -40.33 21.63
CA MET A 492 -26.46 -40.79 22.86
C MET A 492 -25.76 -39.66 23.62
N ARG A 493 -25.22 -38.65 22.93
CA ARG A 493 -24.43 -37.57 23.55
C ARG A 493 -25.21 -36.26 23.73
N ASP A 494 -26.19 -36.01 22.86
CA ASP A 494 -26.84 -34.71 22.70
C ASP A 494 -28.30 -34.72 23.20
N LYS A 495 -28.62 -35.44 24.30
CA LYS A 495 -30.01 -35.63 24.76
C LYS A 495 -30.74 -34.31 25.09
N LEU A 496 -30.07 -33.40 25.80
CA LEU A 496 -30.62 -32.09 26.19
C LEU A 496 -30.91 -31.18 24.98
N PRO A 497 -29.96 -30.94 24.04
CA PRO A 497 -30.25 -30.11 22.86
C PRO A 497 -31.26 -30.77 21.92
N ILE A 498 -31.34 -32.11 21.85
CA ILE A 498 -32.40 -32.80 21.09
C ILE A 498 -33.79 -32.53 21.70
N GLN A 499 -33.91 -32.57 23.03
CA GLN A 499 -35.17 -32.28 23.72
C GLN A 499 -35.59 -30.83 23.51
N ALA A 500 -34.67 -29.89 23.67
CA ALA A 500 -34.90 -28.46 23.42
C ALA A 500 -35.30 -28.19 21.96
N ALA A 501 -34.61 -28.81 20.99
CA ALA A 501 -34.92 -28.65 19.57
C ALA A 501 -36.29 -29.22 19.19
N LYS A 502 -36.68 -30.38 19.73
CA LYS A 502 -38.01 -30.96 19.51
C LYS A 502 -39.10 -30.08 20.09
N GLN A 503 -38.91 -29.62 21.33
CA GLN A 503 -39.86 -28.73 21.99
C GLN A 503 -40.02 -27.40 21.23
N ALA A 504 -38.91 -26.74 20.85
CA ALA A 504 -38.96 -25.50 20.08
C ALA A 504 -39.56 -25.69 18.68
N TYR A 505 -39.35 -26.85 18.04
CA TYR A 505 -39.96 -27.18 16.76
C TYR A 505 -41.49 -27.29 16.87
N ASP A 506 -41.98 -27.99 17.89
CA ASP A 506 -43.41 -28.16 18.13
C ASP A 506 -44.07 -26.82 18.52
N GLU A 507 -43.44 -26.05 19.39
CA GLU A 507 -43.87 -24.69 19.75
C GLU A 507 -43.95 -23.76 18.53
N ALA A 508 -42.92 -23.76 17.67
CA ALA A 508 -42.90 -22.94 16.45
C ALA A 508 -43.97 -23.38 15.43
N LYS A 509 -44.21 -24.69 15.31
CA LYS A 509 -45.24 -25.25 14.41
C LYS A 509 -46.64 -24.87 14.88
N LEU A 510 -46.89 -24.92 16.19
CA LEU A 510 -48.14 -24.49 16.80
C LEU A 510 -48.37 -22.99 16.59
N GLU A 511 -47.38 -22.15 16.87
CA GLU A 511 -47.48 -20.70 16.67
C GLU A 511 -47.64 -20.30 15.19
N LEU A 512 -46.98 -21.02 14.28
CA LEU A 512 -47.21 -20.87 12.85
C LEU A 512 -48.65 -21.22 12.46
N SER A 513 -49.26 -22.24 13.07
CA SER A 513 -50.66 -22.60 12.80
C SER A 513 -51.63 -21.50 13.21
N PHE A 514 -51.38 -20.86 14.36
CA PHE A 514 -52.17 -19.71 14.82
C PHE A 514 -52.02 -18.51 13.88
N SER A 515 -50.82 -18.26 13.35
CA SER A 515 -50.58 -17.13 12.42
C SER A 515 -51.33 -17.23 11.08
N LYS A 516 -51.85 -18.41 10.72
CA LYS A 516 -52.66 -18.61 9.50
C LYS A 516 -54.13 -18.21 9.67
N GLU A 517 -54.60 -18.07 10.91
CA GLU A 517 -55.98 -17.68 11.20
C GLU A 517 -56.15 -16.17 10.96
N LYS A 518 -56.96 -15.81 9.96
CA LYS A 518 -57.25 -14.42 9.59
C LYS A 518 -58.71 -14.10 9.92
N GLY A 519 -58.96 -12.93 10.51
CA GLY A 519 -60.31 -12.46 10.82
C GLY A 519 -60.34 -11.54 12.06
N ILE A 520 -61.45 -10.82 12.25
CA ILE A 520 -61.62 -9.83 13.33
C ILE A 520 -61.56 -10.51 14.72
N PHE A 521 -62.00 -11.76 14.84
CA PHE A 521 -61.93 -12.56 16.07
C PHE A 521 -60.68 -13.45 16.18
N ALA A 522 -59.78 -13.42 15.20
CA ALA A 522 -58.63 -14.33 15.15
C ALA A 522 -57.76 -14.23 16.42
N GLN A 523 -57.51 -13.01 16.92
CA GLN A 523 -56.71 -12.83 18.15
C GLN A 523 -57.38 -13.43 19.40
N LEU A 524 -58.71 -13.34 19.50
CA LEU A 524 -59.46 -13.92 20.61
C LEU A 524 -59.49 -15.45 20.52
N ILE A 525 -59.72 -16.00 19.32
CA ILE A 525 -59.70 -17.44 19.05
C ILE A 525 -58.33 -18.03 19.31
N GLN A 526 -57.26 -17.38 18.84
CA GLN A 526 -55.87 -17.79 19.10
C GLN A 526 -55.55 -17.78 20.59
N ARG A 527 -56.01 -16.76 21.33
CA ARG A 527 -55.80 -16.67 22.78
C ARG A 527 -56.52 -17.80 23.53
N ILE A 528 -57.75 -18.11 23.16
CA ILE A 528 -58.51 -19.24 23.73
C ILE A 528 -57.81 -20.57 23.40
N LYS A 529 -57.42 -20.80 22.13
CA LYS A 529 -56.71 -22.02 21.72
C LYS A 529 -55.39 -22.20 22.48
N ARG A 530 -54.65 -21.12 22.72
CA ARG A 530 -53.42 -21.16 23.53
C ARG A 530 -53.68 -21.51 25.00
N CYS A 531 -54.75 -21.00 25.60
CA CYS A 531 -55.13 -21.39 26.96
C CYS A 531 -55.52 -22.88 27.03
N TRP A 532 -56.15 -23.41 25.99
CA TRP A 532 -56.53 -24.83 25.90
C TRP A 532 -55.32 -25.75 25.71
N ILE A 533 -54.32 -25.35 24.91
CA ILE A 533 -53.18 -26.21 24.56
C ILE A 533 -52.03 -26.11 25.57
N ASN A 534 -51.68 -24.91 26.03
CA ASN A 534 -50.51 -24.69 26.90
C ASN A 534 -50.88 -24.63 28.39
N GLY A 535 -52.17 -24.56 28.72
CA GLY A 535 -52.67 -24.37 30.08
C GLY A 535 -52.87 -22.90 30.47
N TRP A 536 -53.40 -22.70 31.67
CA TRP A 536 -53.83 -21.41 32.19
C TRP A 536 -52.86 -20.92 33.27
N THR A 537 -52.43 -19.66 33.18
CA THR A 537 -51.62 -18.99 34.21
C THR A 537 -52.41 -17.97 35.03
N GLY A 538 -53.64 -17.63 34.61
CA GLY A 538 -54.52 -16.61 35.19
C GLY A 538 -55.85 -16.49 34.43
N PHE A 539 -56.66 -15.46 34.72
CA PHE A 539 -57.97 -15.26 34.09
C PHE A 539 -57.80 -14.91 32.59
N PHE A 540 -58.02 -15.90 31.72
CA PHE A 540 -57.79 -15.81 30.26
C PHE A 540 -56.35 -15.44 29.83
N SER A 541 -55.33 -15.81 30.61
CA SER A 541 -53.92 -15.71 30.19
C SER A 541 -53.35 -17.09 29.87
N PRO A 542 -52.86 -17.33 28.63
CA PRO A 542 -52.26 -18.61 28.28
C PRO A 542 -50.88 -18.75 28.94
N ASN A 543 -50.48 -19.99 29.22
CA ASN A 543 -49.09 -20.30 29.50
C ASN A 543 -48.25 -20.06 28.23
N LEU A 544 -47.17 -19.29 28.37
CA LEU A 544 -46.34 -18.89 27.24
C LEU A 544 -45.37 -20.03 26.86
N PRO A 545 -45.08 -20.21 25.54
CA PRO A 545 -44.07 -21.18 25.12
C PRO A 545 -42.69 -20.79 25.64
N VAL A 546 -41.80 -21.78 25.84
CA VAL A 546 -40.49 -21.57 26.48
C VAL A 546 -39.47 -20.99 25.49
N TYR A 547 -39.57 -21.35 24.20
CA TYR A 547 -38.59 -20.99 23.18
C TYR A 547 -39.13 -20.04 22.13
N VAL A 548 -40.45 -19.97 21.94
CA VAL A 548 -41.08 -19.20 20.85
C VAL A 548 -42.09 -18.19 21.40
N ALA A 549 -41.92 -16.91 21.08
CA ALA A 549 -42.88 -15.89 21.49
C ALA A 549 -44.06 -15.80 20.50
N PRO A 550 -45.31 -15.63 21.00
CA PRO A 550 -46.46 -15.42 20.14
C PRO A 550 -46.38 -14.12 19.35
N ALA A 551 -47.01 -14.06 18.17
CA ALA A 551 -46.76 -13.00 17.17
C ALA A 551 -47.13 -11.57 17.65
N TYR A 552 -48.05 -11.44 18.61
CA TYR A 552 -48.40 -10.15 19.22
C TYR A 552 -47.42 -9.70 20.32
N GLN A 553 -46.63 -10.62 20.87
CA GLN A 553 -45.69 -10.40 21.94
C GLN A 553 -44.29 -10.42 21.34
N THR A 554 -43.93 -9.33 20.66
CA THR A 554 -42.53 -9.11 20.32
C THR A 554 -41.80 -8.86 21.63
N CYS A 555 -41.08 -9.87 22.11
CA CYS A 555 -40.24 -9.68 23.28
C CYS A 555 -39.11 -8.74 22.87
N LYS A 556 -39.15 -7.50 23.37
CA LYS A 556 -38.09 -6.51 23.18
C LYS A 556 -36.78 -6.93 23.89
N GLU A 557 -36.75 -8.05 24.60
CA GLU A 557 -35.67 -8.43 25.51
C GLU A 557 -34.29 -8.65 24.85
N ALA A 558 -34.22 -9.16 23.61
CA ALA A 558 -32.93 -9.26 22.91
C ALA A 558 -32.31 -7.90 22.58
N ASN A 559 -33.13 -6.83 22.55
CA ASN A 559 -32.68 -5.45 22.42
C ASN A 559 -32.75 -4.68 23.74
N GLU A 560 -33.43 -5.15 24.79
CA GLU A 560 -33.46 -4.48 26.09
C GLU A 560 -32.17 -4.70 26.86
N GLN A 561 -31.48 -5.84 26.77
CA GLN A 561 -30.14 -5.96 27.39
C GLN A 561 -29.09 -5.11 26.65
N ARG A 562 -29.19 -5.00 25.32
CA ARG A 562 -28.41 -4.02 24.54
C ARG A 562 -28.83 -2.60 24.86
N LYS A 563 -30.12 -2.30 25.03
CA LYS A 563 -30.60 -0.97 25.41
C LYS A 563 -30.29 -0.62 26.84
N ILE A 564 -30.31 -1.52 27.80
CA ILE A 564 -29.93 -1.27 29.20
C ILE A 564 -28.42 -1.05 29.26
N LEU A 565 -27.60 -1.83 28.52
CA LEU A 565 -26.17 -1.54 28.36
C LEU A 565 -25.89 -0.26 27.56
N GLU A 566 -26.73 0.10 26.57
CA GLU A 566 -26.65 1.33 25.78
C GLU A 566 -27.25 2.54 26.52
N PHE A 567 -28.15 2.35 27.47
CA PHE A 567 -28.79 3.37 28.30
C PHE A 567 -27.99 3.57 29.59
N GLU A 568 -27.31 2.55 30.11
CA GLU A 568 -26.23 2.66 31.09
C GLU A 568 -24.95 3.24 30.46
N LYS A 569 -24.59 2.87 29.21
CA LYS A 569 -23.56 3.58 28.43
C LYS A 569 -23.98 5.00 28.11
N LYS A 570 -25.21 5.27 27.67
CA LYS A 570 -25.67 6.64 27.40
C LYS A 570 -25.73 7.45 28.69
N ASN A 571 -26.25 6.93 29.80
CA ASN A 571 -26.31 7.68 31.06
C ASN A 571 -24.92 7.86 31.70
N SER A 572 -23.99 6.90 31.57
CA SER A 572 -22.59 7.09 31.99
C SER A 572 -21.85 8.08 31.10
N VAL A 573 -22.02 8.02 29.78
CA VAL A 573 -21.45 8.97 28.80
C VAL A 573 -22.07 10.37 28.96
N GLN A 574 -23.36 10.48 29.29
CA GLN A 574 -24.03 11.76 29.55
C GLN A 574 -23.62 12.34 30.92
N SER A 575 -23.36 11.50 31.93
CA SER A 575 -22.76 11.93 33.20
C SER A 575 -21.31 12.41 33.03
N LEU A 576 -20.55 11.73 32.16
CA LEU A 576 -19.17 12.09 31.79
C LEU A 576 -19.13 13.36 30.92
N HIS A 577 -20.11 13.56 30.03
CA HIS A 577 -20.31 14.79 29.26
C HIS A 577 -20.56 16.00 30.16
N ASN A 578 -21.32 15.84 31.24
CA ASN A 578 -21.55 16.89 32.24
C ASN A 578 -20.36 17.11 33.19
N MET A 579 -19.43 16.15 33.29
CA MET A 579 -18.22 16.25 34.11
C MET A 579 -17.08 16.98 33.40
N LEU A 580 -16.93 16.84 32.08
CA LEU A 580 -15.80 17.42 31.36
C LEU A 580 -15.73 18.96 31.42
N PRO A 581 -16.82 19.74 31.22
CA PRO A 581 -16.81 21.20 31.43
C PRO A 581 -16.52 21.60 32.89
N LYS A 582 -17.03 20.82 33.85
CA LYS A 582 -16.78 21.05 35.29
C LYS A 582 -15.33 20.77 35.66
N LEU A 583 -14.72 19.77 35.05
CA LEU A 583 -13.32 19.40 35.29
C LEU A 583 -12.37 20.43 34.65
N LEU A 584 -12.68 20.94 33.44
CA LEU A 584 -11.91 22.01 32.80
C LEU A 584 -11.92 23.29 33.65
N THR A 585 -13.09 23.73 34.12
CA THR A 585 -13.21 24.89 35.03
C THR A 585 -12.57 24.67 36.40
N GLN A 586 -12.38 23.42 36.84
CA GLN A 586 -11.65 23.08 38.07
C GLN A 586 -10.13 23.05 37.86
N ILE A 587 -9.67 22.64 36.68
CA ILE A 587 -8.24 22.65 36.31
C ILE A 587 -7.74 24.08 36.12
N GLU A 588 -8.55 24.95 35.50
CA GLU A 588 -8.28 26.40 35.40
C GLU A 588 -8.07 27.06 36.77
N LYS A 589 -8.72 26.54 37.83
CA LYS A 589 -8.58 27.07 39.20
C LYS A 589 -7.41 26.48 39.96
N GLU A 590 -7.09 25.20 39.74
CA GLU A 590 -5.99 24.52 40.41
C GLU A 590 -5.54 23.31 39.57
N CYS A 591 -4.41 23.49 38.87
CA CYS A 591 -3.83 22.51 37.98
C CYS A 591 -2.96 21.50 38.77
N SER A 592 -3.46 20.28 38.92
CA SER A 592 -2.72 19.17 39.54
C SER A 592 -2.63 17.96 38.60
N ILE A 593 -1.53 17.18 38.71
CA ILE A 593 -1.31 15.99 37.86
C ILE A 593 -2.44 14.96 38.00
N GLN A 594 -3.09 14.88 39.17
CA GLN A 594 -4.24 14.00 39.40
C GLN A 594 -5.45 14.42 38.54
N LYS A 595 -5.80 15.72 38.54
CA LYS A 595 -6.91 16.23 37.70
C LYS A 595 -6.59 16.13 36.20
N LEU A 596 -5.33 16.30 35.81
CA LEU A 596 -4.88 16.08 34.43
C LEU A 596 -4.99 14.60 33.99
N ASN A 597 -4.69 13.65 34.89
CA ASN A 597 -4.90 12.22 34.63
C ASN A 597 -6.39 11.86 34.52
N GLU A 598 -7.24 12.49 35.33
CA GLU A 598 -8.70 12.36 35.21
C GLU A 598 -9.21 12.90 33.87
N LEU A 599 -8.70 14.07 33.43
CA LEU A 599 -9.01 14.62 32.10
C LEU A 599 -8.62 13.65 30.98
N VAL A 600 -7.42 13.08 31.02
CA VAL A 600 -6.94 12.11 30.02
C VAL A 600 -7.79 10.83 30.02
N ALA A 601 -8.18 10.33 31.19
CA ALA A 601 -9.06 9.16 31.29
C ALA A 601 -10.44 9.42 30.66
N ILE A 602 -10.99 10.62 30.89
CA ILE A 602 -12.25 11.09 30.31
C ILE A 602 -12.11 11.24 28.78
N MET A 603 -11.03 11.88 28.29
CA MET A 603 -10.77 12.05 26.85
C MET A 603 -10.54 10.72 26.10
N ARG A 604 -9.95 9.70 26.74
CA ARG A 604 -9.75 8.37 26.15
C ARG A 604 -11.05 7.58 26.00
N THR A 605 -12.04 7.84 26.86
CA THR A 605 -13.29 7.08 26.93
C THR A 605 -14.43 7.76 26.17
N LEU A 606 -14.40 9.08 26.02
CA LEU A 606 -15.41 9.86 25.30
C LEU A 606 -15.11 10.00 23.81
N SER A 607 -15.96 9.40 22.98
CA SER A 607 -16.14 9.86 21.60
C SER A 607 -17.02 11.10 21.61
N LEU A 608 -16.42 12.29 21.66
CA LEU A 608 -17.08 13.60 21.61
C LEU A 608 -17.83 13.80 20.27
N LYS A 609 -18.97 13.14 20.10
CA LYS A 609 -19.92 13.32 18.99
C LYS A 609 -21.14 14.07 19.52
N MET A 610 -20.96 15.35 19.83
CA MET A 610 -21.99 16.23 20.37
C MET A 610 -22.60 17.11 19.26
N ALA A 611 -23.55 17.98 19.62
CA ALA A 611 -23.95 19.06 18.73
C ALA A 611 -22.73 19.94 18.38
N PRO A 612 -22.60 20.42 17.12
CA PRO A 612 -21.36 21.02 16.62
C PRO A 612 -20.88 22.25 17.41
N GLU A 613 -21.79 23.06 17.95
CA GLU A 613 -21.44 24.25 18.76
C GLU A 613 -20.88 23.88 20.15
N GLU A 614 -21.47 22.89 20.81
CA GLU A 614 -21.00 22.41 22.11
C GLU A 614 -19.68 21.65 21.97
N GLU A 615 -19.50 20.88 20.89
CA GLU A 615 -18.24 20.22 20.55
C GLU A 615 -17.14 21.25 20.32
N LEU A 616 -17.42 22.33 19.58
CA LEU A 616 -16.48 23.41 19.31
C LEU A 616 -16.01 24.09 20.60
N HIS A 617 -16.94 24.47 21.50
CA HIS A 617 -16.60 25.15 22.75
C HIS A 617 -15.73 24.28 23.67
N LEU A 618 -16.10 23.01 23.87
CA LEU A 618 -15.34 22.06 24.70
C LEU A 618 -13.94 21.80 24.16
N ARG A 619 -13.81 21.58 22.85
CA ARG A 619 -12.52 21.33 22.22
C ARG A 619 -11.60 22.53 22.24
N THR A 620 -12.18 23.74 22.16
CA THR A 620 -11.45 25.01 22.30
C THR A 620 -10.90 25.15 23.73
N GLY A 621 -11.70 24.85 24.76
CA GLY A 621 -11.26 24.84 26.16
C GLY A 621 -10.12 23.84 26.42
N ILE A 622 -10.21 22.62 25.87
CA ILE A 622 -9.12 21.63 25.95
C ILE A 622 -7.85 22.12 25.24
N ASN A 623 -8.00 22.79 24.10
CA ASN A 623 -6.86 23.33 23.37
C ASN A 623 -6.17 24.49 24.12
N PHE A 624 -6.95 25.36 24.76
CA PHE A 624 -6.43 26.44 25.59
C PHE A 624 -5.63 25.88 26.78
N LEU A 625 -6.20 24.90 27.49
CA LEU A 625 -5.49 24.22 28.58
C LEU A 625 -4.19 23.57 28.11
N TYR A 626 -4.19 22.93 26.94
CA TYR A 626 -2.97 22.33 26.39
C TYR A 626 -1.89 23.37 26.06
N HIS A 627 -2.29 24.54 25.56
CA HIS A 627 -1.37 25.66 25.32
C HIS A 627 -0.76 26.18 26.64
N GLU A 628 -1.58 26.32 27.69
CA GLU A 628 -1.08 26.71 29.02
C GLU A 628 -0.11 25.67 29.59
N LEU A 629 -0.42 24.38 29.48
CA LEU A 629 0.47 23.31 29.93
C LEU A 629 1.82 23.29 29.20
N LEU A 630 1.85 23.65 27.91
CA LEU A 630 3.10 23.79 27.13
C LEU A 630 3.92 25.02 27.55
N SER A 631 3.27 26.06 28.06
CA SER A 631 3.96 27.19 28.68
C SER A 631 4.54 26.79 30.03
N ASP A 632 3.75 26.09 30.85
CA ASP A 632 4.14 25.63 32.18
C ASP A 632 5.23 24.55 32.15
N SER A 633 5.26 23.69 31.13
CA SER A 633 6.28 22.64 30.98
C SER A 633 7.70 23.19 30.86
N LYS A 634 7.86 24.42 30.36
CA LYS A 634 9.16 25.12 30.30
C LYS A 634 9.73 25.39 31.70
N THR A 635 8.88 25.45 32.72
CA THR A 635 9.27 25.73 34.11
C THR A 635 9.08 24.55 35.05
N ASN A 636 8.20 23.60 34.73
CA ASN A 636 7.86 22.44 35.55
C ASN A 636 8.19 21.11 34.85
N LYS A 637 9.29 20.46 35.29
CA LYS A 637 9.75 19.16 34.77
C LYS A 637 8.73 18.02 34.93
N GLY A 638 7.86 18.09 35.95
CA GLY A 638 6.81 17.09 36.16
C GLY A 638 5.72 17.16 35.08
N ILE A 639 5.35 18.38 34.67
CA ILE A 639 4.38 18.61 33.59
C ILE A 639 4.99 18.26 32.23
N ASP A 640 6.26 18.60 31.99
CA ASP A 640 7.01 18.22 30.78
C ASP A 640 7.04 16.70 30.56
N SER A 641 7.43 15.93 31.58
CA SER A 641 7.41 14.47 31.51
C SER A 641 6.00 13.90 31.33
N TRP A 642 4.98 14.56 31.88
CA TRP A 642 3.59 14.13 31.77
C TRP A 642 3.01 14.41 30.36
N LEU A 643 3.32 15.56 29.78
CA LEU A 643 2.93 15.93 28.42
C LEU A 643 3.59 15.03 27.37
N ALA A 644 4.86 14.69 27.55
CA ALA A 644 5.55 13.74 26.66
C ALA A 644 4.81 12.40 26.54
N GLN A 645 4.13 11.94 27.60
CA GLN A 645 3.37 10.69 27.61
C GLN A 645 1.94 10.82 27.04
N ASN A 646 1.36 12.03 27.02
CA ASN A 646 -0.06 12.24 26.70
C ASN A 646 -0.34 13.19 25.51
N HIS A 647 0.70 13.77 24.89
CA HIS A 647 0.59 14.74 23.78
C HIS A 647 -0.25 14.25 22.58
N ALA A 648 -0.26 12.95 22.29
CA ALA A 648 -1.01 12.37 21.17
C ALA A 648 -2.53 12.63 21.27
N LEU A 649 -3.09 12.67 22.48
CA LEU A 649 -4.52 12.91 22.69
C LEU A 649 -4.91 14.37 22.46
N PHE A 650 -4.05 15.30 22.89
CA PHE A 650 -4.24 16.72 22.65
C PHE A 650 -4.05 17.08 21.17
N ASN A 651 -3.12 16.42 20.48
CA ASN A 651 -2.97 16.55 19.03
C ASN A 651 -4.20 16.04 18.28
N ALA A 652 -4.75 14.87 18.68
CA ALA A 652 -6.00 14.38 18.11
C ALA A 652 -7.17 15.34 18.33
N ASN A 653 -7.23 16.00 19.50
CA ASN A 653 -8.20 17.06 19.76
C ASN A 653 -8.02 18.26 18.82
N ARG A 654 -6.78 18.72 18.60
CA ARG A 654 -6.45 19.83 17.69
C ARG A 654 -6.86 19.57 16.25
N PHE A 655 -6.61 18.37 15.73
CA PHE A 655 -7.02 18.02 14.35
C PHE A 655 -8.54 18.04 14.19
N ARG A 656 -9.29 17.55 15.18
CA ARG A 656 -10.75 17.59 15.14
C ARG A 656 -11.29 19.00 15.33
N LEU A 657 -10.65 19.83 16.16
CA LEU A 657 -10.98 21.25 16.29
C LEU A 657 -10.78 22.00 14.97
N LEU A 658 -9.68 21.74 14.26
CA LEU A 658 -9.43 22.30 12.93
C LEU A 658 -10.53 21.90 11.93
N GLU A 659 -10.95 20.63 11.94
CA GLU A 659 -12.04 20.15 11.08
C GLU A 659 -13.37 20.86 11.37
N LEU A 660 -13.65 21.20 12.63
CA LEU A 660 -14.85 21.94 13.02
C LEU A 660 -14.76 23.42 12.65
N LEU A 661 -13.61 24.06 12.86
CA LEU A 661 -13.37 25.45 12.47
C LEU A 661 -13.50 25.64 10.95
N LEU A 662 -12.99 24.71 10.15
CA LEU A 662 -13.15 24.71 8.69
C LEU A 662 -14.62 24.62 8.23
N LYS A 663 -15.51 24.07 9.06
CA LYS A 663 -16.94 23.90 8.76
C LYS A 663 -17.81 25.06 9.25
N THR A 664 -17.37 25.81 10.25
CA THR A 664 -18.25 26.71 11.02
C THR A 664 -17.70 28.13 11.22
N SER A 665 -16.40 28.37 11.02
CA SER A 665 -15.72 29.60 11.44
C SER A 665 -15.20 30.43 10.27
N THR A 666 -14.79 31.67 10.57
CA THR A 666 -14.27 32.60 9.55
C THR A 666 -12.79 32.31 9.22
N PRO A 667 -12.31 32.65 8.00
CA PRO A 667 -10.92 32.39 7.58
C PRO A 667 -9.86 32.92 8.55
N ARG A 668 -10.15 34.07 9.19
CA ARG A 668 -9.25 34.73 10.15
C ARG A 668 -9.07 33.94 11.44
N GLU A 669 -10.10 33.23 11.91
CA GLU A 669 -10.03 32.39 13.12
C GLU A 669 -9.22 31.11 12.85
N ILE A 670 -9.30 30.58 11.63
CA ILE A 670 -8.52 29.43 11.17
C ILE A 670 -7.03 29.78 11.08
N GLU A 671 -6.69 30.95 10.53
CA GLU A 671 -5.31 31.45 10.47
C GLU A 671 -4.69 31.63 11.86
N LEU A 672 -5.43 32.23 12.80
CA LEU A 672 -4.98 32.41 14.18
C LEU A 672 -4.72 31.07 14.88
N PHE A 673 -5.62 30.10 14.69
CA PHE A 673 -5.46 28.76 15.25
C PHE A 673 -4.24 28.03 14.68
N ILE A 674 -3.97 28.15 13.38
CA ILE A 674 -2.82 27.51 12.73
C ILE A 674 -1.51 28.14 13.17
N LYS A 675 -1.50 29.46 13.36
CA LYS A 675 -0.36 30.15 13.93
C LYS A 675 -0.04 29.63 15.34
N GLN A 676 -1.05 29.51 16.20
CA GLN A 676 -0.91 28.93 17.54
C GLN A 676 -0.46 27.46 17.49
N PHE A 677 -1.00 26.66 16.56
CA PHE A 677 -0.61 25.28 16.35
C PHE A 677 0.88 25.13 15.98
N ASN A 678 1.40 26.02 15.13
CA ASN A 678 2.78 26.02 14.71
C ASN A 678 3.73 26.49 15.83
N GLU A 679 3.32 27.47 16.64
CA GLU A 679 4.09 27.98 17.77
C GLU A 679 4.26 26.93 18.89
N ASP A 680 3.27 26.04 19.05
CA ASP A 680 3.23 24.99 20.09
C ASP A 680 3.98 23.69 19.73
N SER A 681 4.77 23.70 18.65
CA SER A 681 5.35 22.51 18.01
C SER A 681 6.59 21.90 18.71
N ILE A 682 6.71 22.01 20.03
CA ILE A 682 7.89 21.49 20.78
C ILE A 682 8.01 19.95 20.69
N TYR A 683 6.89 19.23 20.53
CA TYR A 683 6.86 17.76 20.35
C TYR A 683 6.44 17.31 18.94
N VAL A 684 6.28 18.24 17.99
CA VAL A 684 5.94 17.92 16.60
C VAL A 684 7.20 18.08 15.74
N GLN A 685 8.17 17.20 15.96
CA GLN A 685 9.26 17.06 14.99
C GLN A 685 8.71 16.42 13.71
N HIS A 686 8.70 17.21 12.63
CA HIS A 686 8.48 16.81 11.24
C HIS A 686 7.24 15.97 10.95
N ASN A 687 6.09 16.64 10.83
CA ASN A 687 4.98 16.11 10.04
C ASN A 687 4.76 17.02 8.83
N PRO A 688 4.73 16.52 7.58
CA PRO A 688 4.59 17.31 6.34
C PRO A 688 3.21 17.98 6.17
N ILE A 689 2.39 17.97 7.22
CA ILE A 689 0.99 18.38 7.22
C ILE A 689 0.86 19.91 7.28
N SER A 690 1.84 20.64 7.86
CA SER A 690 1.78 22.12 7.91
C SER A 690 1.86 22.75 6.53
N HIS A 691 2.68 22.21 5.63
CA HIS A 691 2.75 22.66 4.22
C HIS A 691 1.49 22.30 3.44
N HIS A 692 0.89 21.14 3.72
CA HIS A 692 -0.33 20.67 3.03
C HIS A 692 -1.59 21.41 3.50
N LEU A 693 -1.69 21.76 4.78
CA LEU A 693 -2.78 22.56 5.34
C LEU A 693 -2.69 24.02 4.91
N ASN A 694 -1.49 24.61 4.88
CA ASN A 694 -1.30 25.96 4.34
C ASN A 694 -1.62 26.02 2.84
N ALA A 695 -1.32 24.95 2.08
CA ALA A 695 -1.72 24.85 0.67
C ALA A 695 -3.24 24.75 0.48
N LEU A 696 -3.92 23.90 1.27
CA LEU A 696 -5.38 23.76 1.25
C LEU A 696 -6.13 25.04 1.64
N ILE A 697 -5.57 25.84 2.55
CA ILE A 697 -6.18 27.12 2.96
C ILE A 697 -5.97 28.20 1.90
N ASN A 698 -4.81 28.22 1.24
CA ASN A 698 -4.60 29.09 0.09
C ASN A 698 -5.51 28.73 -1.10
N GLU A 699 -5.87 27.45 -1.27
CA GLU A 699 -6.87 27.01 -2.26
C GLU A 699 -8.31 27.37 -1.86
N LEU A 700 -8.64 27.39 -0.56
CA LEU A 700 -9.96 27.76 -0.05
C LEU A 700 -10.14 29.29 0.15
N ALA A 701 -9.04 30.05 0.18
CA ALA A 701 -9.01 31.51 0.30
C ALA A 701 -9.04 32.23 -1.05
N ILE A 702 -9.50 31.57 -2.12
CA ILE A 702 -9.78 32.25 -3.38
C ILE A 702 -11.05 33.09 -3.15
N PRO A 703 -10.99 34.43 -3.25
CA PRO A 703 -12.20 35.23 -3.26
C PRO A 703 -13.01 34.81 -4.49
N LEU A 704 -14.18 34.21 -4.26
CA LEU A 704 -15.15 33.96 -5.32
C LEU A 704 -15.34 35.27 -6.08
N PRO A 705 -15.21 35.27 -7.42
CA PRO A 705 -15.35 36.50 -8.19
C PRO A 705 -16.73 37.08 -7.92
N GLU A 706 -16.78 38.36 -7.56
CA GLU A 706 -18.02 39.09 -7.32
C GLU A 706 -18.97 38.86 -8.50
N LEU A 707 -20.09 38.20 -8.22
CA LEU A 707 -21.21 38.07 -9.15
C LEU A 707 -21.67 39.49 -9.50
N LYS A 708 -21.25 39.96 -10.68
CA LYS A 708 -21.73 41.22 -11.24
C LYS A 708 -23.26 41.17 -11.28
N THR A 709 -23.85 42.22 -10.73
CA THR A 709 -25.27 42.56 -10.64
C THR A 709 -26.11 42.21 -11.88
N PRO A 710 -27.43 41.97 -11.70
CA PRO A 710 -28.29 41.35 -12.71
C PRO A 710 -28.44 42.22 -13.96
N ILE A 711 -28.32 41.57 -15.12
CA ILE A 711 -28.70 42.15 -16.41
C ILE A 711 -30.22 42.41 -16.39
N LYS A 712 -30.61 43.65 -16.69
CA LYS A 712 -31.99 44.09 -16.86
C LYS A 712 -32.74 43.18 -17.84
N GLU A 713 -33.89 42.66 -17.41
CA GLU A 713 -34.89 42.05 -18.29
C GLU A 713 -35.36 43.05 -19.36
N PRO A 714 -35.44 42.66 -20.65
CA PRO A 714 -36.31 43.34 -21.60
C PRO A 714 -37.75 42.83 -21.43
N GLN A 715 -38.65 43.79 -21.25
CA GLN A 715 -40.10 43.57 -21.17
C GLN A 715 -40.70 43.00 -22.47
N ARG A 716 -41.88 42.37 -22.29
CA ARG A 716 -42.96 42.01 -23.26
C ARG A 716 -42.84 40.61 -23.88
N THR A 717 -43.89 39.80 -24.01
CA THR A 717 -45.35 40.01 -23.93
C THR A 717 -46.03 38.63 -23.76
N MET A 718 -47.24 38.62 -23.21
CA MET A 718 -48.07 37.42 -23.03
C MET A 718 -48.31 36.63 -24.32
N GLY A 719 -48.24 35.30 -24.21
CA GLY A 719 -48.72 34.34 -25.21
C GLY A 719 -48.64 32.91 -24.65
N HIS A 720 -49.79 32.24 -24.53
CA HIS A 720 -49.93 30.88 -24.01
C HIS A 720 -49.20 29.83 -24.86
N SER A 721 -48.74 28.76 -24.18
CA SER A 721 -48.77 27.33 -24.55
C SER A 721 -47.42 26.57 -24.54
N THR A 722 -47.45 25.45 -23.81
CA THR A 722 -46.57 24.25 -23.79
C THR A 722 -45.09 24.37 -23.39
N PRO A 723 -44.63 23.58 -22.38
CA PRO A 723 -43.20 23.41 -22.10
C PRO A 723 -42.63 22.38 -23.09
N VAL A 724 -41.84 22.85 -24.06
CA VAL A 724 -40.92 22.00 -24.82
C VAL A 724 -39.59 21.98 -24.04
N PRO A 725 -39.06 20.80 -23.65
CA PRO A 725 -37.78 20.72 -22.97
C PRO A 725 -36.65 21.02 -23.96
N ILE A 726 -35.80 21.98 -23.64
CA ILE A 726 -34.54 22.22 -24.34
C ILE A 726 -33.64 20.99 -24.12
N PRO A 727 -33.09 20.34 -25.16
CA PRO A 727 -32.30 19.12 -25.02
C PRO A 727 -30.98 19.37 -24.28
N LEU A 728 -30.68 18.46 -23.35
CA LEU A 728 -29.48 18.44 -22.48
C LEU A 728 -28.15 18.21 -23.23
N GLU A 729 -28.11 18.33 -24.56
CA GLU A 729 -26.99 17.85 -25.38
C GLU A 729 -25.94 18.92 -25.70
N ILE A 730 -26.17 20.20 -25.38
CA ILE A 730 -25.25 21.28 -25.79
C ILE A 730 -24.39 21.83 -24.64
N VAL A 731 -24.77 21.64 -23.37
CA VAL A 731 -24.04 22.23 -22.22
C VAL A 731 -23.20 21.21 -21.43
N VAL A 732 -23.38 19.92 -21.69
CA VAL A 732 -22.63 18.83 -21.03
C VAL A 732 -21.26 18.53 -21.67
N PRO A 733 -20.99 18.70 -22.99
CA PRO A 733 -19.71 18.27 -23.56
C PRO A 733 -18.48 19.09 -23.12
N GLU A 734 -18.62 20.40 -22.87
CA GLU A 734 -17.48 21.27 -22.50
C GLU A 734 -17.09 21.13 -21.02
N PHE A 735 -18.06 20.88 -20.13
CA PHE A 735 -17.78 20.63 -18.71
C PHE A 735 -17.31 19.19 -18.44
N VAL A 736 -17.74 18.23 -19.27
CA VAL A 736 -17.30 16.84 -19.16
C VAL A 736 -15.93 16.64 -19.83
N SER A 737 -15.62 17.32 -20.94
CA SER A 737 -14.29 17.21 -21.58
C SER A 737 -13.18 17.85 -20.76
N SER A 738 -13.45 18.98 -20.09
CA SER A 738 -12.50 19.62 -19.17
C SER A 738 -12.27 18.78 -17.91
N ALA A 739 -13.32 18.23 -17.29
CA ALA A 739 -13.19 17.31 -16.15
C ALA A 739 -12.47 15.98 -16.51
N TRP A 740 -12.65 15.47 -17.73
CA TRP A 740 -11.97 14.25 -18.20
C TRP A 740 -10.50 14.46 -18.54
N SER A 741 -10.08 15.66 -18.94
CA SER A 741 -8.65 15.96 -19.18
C SER A 741 -7.82 15.93 -17.89
N TRP A 742 -8.38 16.41 -16.77
CA TRP A 742 -7.74 16.41 -15.46
C TRP A 742 -7.58 14.99 -14.86
N ALA A 743 -8.51 14.10 -15.18
CA ALA A 743 -8.47 12.70 -14.73
C ALA A 743 -7.48 11.83 -15.52
N LYS A 744 -7.06 12.26 -16.72
CA LYS A 744 -6.19 11.47 -17.62
C LYS A 744 -4.70 11.70 -17.37
N GLU A 745 -4.31 12.83 -16.77
CA GLU A 745 -2.89 13.19 -16.58
C GLU A 745 -2.36 12.95 -15.14
N SER A 746 -3.22 12.63 -14.15
CA SER A 746 -2.78 12.58 -12.74
C SER A 746 -2.94 11.25 -12.00
N MET A 747 -3.55 10.21 -12.60
CA MET A 747 -3.80 8.93 -11.89
C MET A 747 -3.60 7.71 -12.79
N GLY A 748 -2.39 7.16 -12.79
CA GLY A 748 -2.11 5.86 -13.38
C GLY A 748 -2.79 4.72 -12.60
N GLY A 749 -3.62 3.93 -13.30
CA GLY A 749 -3.71 2.49 -13.06
C GLY A 749 -4.81 1.92 -12.16
N PHE A 750 -5.85 2.66 -11.75
CA PHE A 750 -6.85 2.13 -10.80
C PHE A 750 -8.23 1.69 -11.37
N PHE A 751 -8.46 1.79 -12.69
CA PHE A 751 -9.74 1.38 -13.30
C PHE A 751 -9.63 0.62 -14.64
N THR A 752 -8.60 -0.21 -14.82
CA THR A 752 -8.63 -1.24 -15.88
C THR A 752 -9.45 -2.44 -15.41
N GLY A 753 -10.77 -2.29 -15.37
CA GLY A 753 -11.68 -3.36 -14.91
C GLY A 753 -13.16 -3.17 -15.23
N LEU A 754 -13.53 -2.09 -15.93
CA LEU A 754 -14.90 -1.90 -16.45
C LEU A 754 -14.80 -1.53 -17.92
N SER A 755 -14.29 -2.46 -18.73
CA SER A 755 -14.49 -2.44 -20.18
C SER A 755 -15.77 -3.21 -20.47
N THR A 756 -16.91 -2.53 -20.49
CA THR A 756 -17.95 -2.88 -21.45
C THR A 756 -17.86 -1.85 -22.55
N ALA A 757 -17.22 -2.25 -23.66
CA ALA A 757 -17.19 -1.47 -24.88
C ALA A 757 -18.62 -1.06 -25.27
N PRO A 758 -18.85 0.19 -25.72
CA PRO A 758 -20.04 0.49 -26.48
C PRO A 758 -19.97 -0.28 -27.80
N LEU A 759 -21.04 -1.00 -28.12
CA LEU A 759 -21.27 -1.66 -29.40
C LEU A 759 -20.94 -0.69 -30.54
N GLN A 760 -19.99 -1.10 -31.39
CA GLN A 760 -19.84 -0.55 -32.73
C GLN A 760 -21.19 -0.71 -33.45
N LYS A 761 -21.76 0.41 -33.90
CA LYS A 761 -22.83 0.38 -34.90
C LYS A 761 -22.19 -0.11 -36.20
N ASP A 762 -22.70 -1.22 -36.70
CA ASP A 762 -22.46 -1.72 -38.04
C ASP A 762 -22.81 -0.63 -39.06
N ASP A 763 -21.81 -0.25 -39.85
CA ASP A 763 -22.04 0.41 -41.14
C ASP A 763 -22.68 -0.63 -42.08
N ILE A 764 -23.91 -0.34 -42.45
CA ILE A 764 -24.70 -1.09 -43.43
C ILE A 764 -24.03 -0.94 -44.81
N PRO A 765 -23.63 -2.03 -45.49
CA PRO A 765 -23.28 -1.97 -46.89
C PRO A 765 -24.57 -1.91 -47.73
N THR A 766 -24.76 -0.80 -48.43
CA THR A 766 -25.68 -0.72 -49.57
C THR A 766 -25.13 -1.55 -50.73
N GLU A 767 -25.72 -2.72 -50.99
CA GLU A 767 -25.68 -3.34 -52.31
C GLU A 767 -26.94 -2.99 -53.10
N PRO A 768 -26.82 -2.70 -54.41
CA PRO A 768 -27.96 -2.44 -55.27
C PRO A 768 -28.60 -3.76 -55.74
N ILE A 769 -29.92 -3.82 -55.59
CA ILE A 769 -30.76 -4.86 -56.18
C ILE A 769 -30.87 -4.60 -57.70
N THR A 770 -30.38 -5.53 -58.52
CA THR A 770 -30.97 -5.83 -59.83
C THR A 770 -31.41 -7.30 -59.84
N PRO A 771 -32.64 -7.61 -60.29
CA PRO A 771 -33.14 -8.98 -60.31
C PRO A 771 -32.93 -9.66 -61.66
N ASN A 772 -32.70 -10.98 -61.57
CA ASN A 772 -33.13 -12.04 -62.49
C ASN A 772 -32.50 -12.12 -63.90
N PRO A 773 -32.67 -13.26 -64.62
CA PRO A 773 -32.89 -14.65 -64.20
C PRO A 773 -32.05 -15.67 -65.02
N ALA A 774 -32.25 -16.95 -64.70
CA ALA A 774 -32.41 -18.08 -65.64
C ALA A 774 -31.37 -19.21 -65.56
N LEU A 775 -31.98 -20.41 -65.52
CA LEU A 775 -31.50 -21.79 -65.66
C LEU A 775 -30.96 -22.48 -64.41
#